data_AF-A0AAE0V4B2-F1
#
_entry.id   AF-A0AAE0V4B2-F1
#
_cell.length_a   1.000
_cell.length_b   1.000
_cell.length_c   1.000
_cell.angle_alpha   90.00
_cell.angle_beta   90.00
_cell.angle_gamma   90.00
#
_symmetry.space_group_name_H-M   'P 1'
#
loop_
_entity.id
_entity.type
_entity.pdbx_description
1 polymer ?
#
loop_
_entity_poly.entity_id
_entity_poly.type
_entity_poly.pdbx_seq_one_letter_code
_entity_poly.pdbx_strand_id
1 'polypeptide(L)'
;MNITWSKKDAPFQASPRRARGTLSQVLGPGHPPGFHYSRRTSNSSVGESSVLESLRGCRWEMGSEKGLLLAQQKIRELSVTIRMKEDLIKELVKTGKDAQAMNRQYSRKVAELEQEAEQARAELTEAHKQLQELEVQGSRDAADRSKAQECRRKIAAAQSKVQVLKQRQRDTVQLASLSVQSERRVQELERSVQSLRQQQDQLQRRLREESQQKRKLESEMQRGKHRVKELEIKNEQQQKILRIKTEEIAAFQRQRRSGSNGSVVSLEEQQKIEEQKRWLDEEMEKVLEQRRGLEDLEGELTKREEILAKKEALLLERSGLETKRLRSSQALSKDLATLSNRIESLERELSERNGQLRSSSAQDSQHIRQEISNLRQEKEQLLKQRAELDDKLRQGNLLSPEEERTLFQLDEAIEALDAAIEYKNEAITQRQRQLRASGSMLTQWEMNLMAKLTYLSASETRALLCKYFDKVVSLREEERKLQMVLAELEMRVEEQQHLVGWLEAALERQQLDTDRRLTQQQKEHERNVQLLLQQCRDQMDEGLAGRQRQYEGLIHNLSKELSLCKTANQELNNKIRDMCGLGDQNKSGLDKVPCKASGDSTKYTPEPDRVHKSREEMRELVNAPLPPTWRRSSLPTEDQHVMEELRQRVACELPPNRIVQPNMNVNTAYWSGTGSLSVTKPRRESRRSSLNPGLSGSNSAIIDVRKNPL
;
A
#
# COMPACT_ATOMS: atom_id res chain seq x y z
N MET A 1 -1.69 0.59 -31.22
CA MET A 1 -2.47 0.41 -32.45
C MET A 1 -3.84 -0.14 -32.09
N ASN A 2 -4.83 0.37 -32.82
CA ASN A 2 -6.28 0.35 -32.67
C ASN A 2 -7.04 -0.96 -32.29
N ILE A 3 -8.04 -0.79 -31.40
CA ILE A 3 -9.49 -1.14 -31.49
C ILE A 3 -9.81 -2.62 -31.85
N THR A 4 -10.53 -3.43 -31.05
CA THR A 4 -12.01 -3.42 -30.98
C THR A 4 -12.55 -4.46 -29.99
N TRP A 5 -13.49 -4.02 -29.15
CA TRP A 5 -14.47 -4.85 -28.47
C TRP A 5 -15.64 -5.13 -29.43
N SER A 6 -16.13 -6.37 -29.49
CA SER A 6 -17.35 -6.72 -30.24
C SER A 6 -18.39 -7.32 -29.30
N LYS A 7 -19.47 -6.54 -29.14
CA LYS A 7 -20.78 -6.91 -28.63
C LYS A 7 -21.56 -7.60 -29.76
N LYS A 8 -22.28 -8.70 -29.48
CA LYS A 8 -23.29 -9.26 -30.40
C LYS A 8 -24.46 -9.84 -29.62
N ASP A 9 -25.65 -9.40 -30.02
CA ASP A 9 -26.97 -9.77 -29.51
C ASP A 9 -27.61 -10.91 -30.32
N ALA A 10 -28.54 -11.62 -29.64
CA ALA A 10 -29.75 -12.32 -30.12
C ALA A 10 -29.60 -13.73 -30.77
N PRO A 11 -30.67 -14.57 -30.89
CA PRO A 11 -32.11 -14.33 -30.60
C PRO A 11 -32.91 -15.45 -29.88
N PHE A 12 -34.17 -15.11 -29.60
CA PHE A 12 -35.34 -15.93 -29.25
C PHE A 12 -35.56 -17.19 -30.12
N GLN A 13 -36.06 -18.26 -29.49
CA GLN A 13 -36.99 -19.21 -30.10
C GLN A 13 -38.03 -19.69 -29.07
N ALA A 14 -39.30 -19.74 -29.48
CA ALA A 14 -40.44 -20.11 -28.66
C ALA A 14 -41.26 -21.25 -29.31
N SER A 15 -41.59 -22.28 -28.50
CA SER A 15 -42.85 -23.09 -28.45
C SER A 15 -43.28 -23.93 -29.68
N PRO A 16 -44.12 -25.01 -29.58
CA PRO A 16 -45.37 -25.16 -28.78
C PRO A 16 -45.57 -26.53 -28.01
N ARG A 17 -46.31 -26.59 -26.88
CA ARG A 17 -47.76 -26.97 -26.66
C ARG A 17 -48.10 -28.43 -27.09
N ARG A 18 -48.82 -29.33 -26.39
CA ARG A 18 -50.00 -29.22 -25.49
C ARG A 18 -50.48 -30.64 -25.03
N ALA A 19 -50.93 -30.80 -23.77
CA ALA A 19 -52.10 -31.60 -23.29
C ALA A 19 -52.01 -31.65 -21.74
N ARG A 20 -52.81 -30.99 -20.88
CA ARG A 20 -54.24 -30.65 -20.71
C ARG A 20 -55.03 -31.72 -19.92
N GLY A 21 -55.41 -31.34 -18.69
CA GLY A 21 -56.45 -31.91 -17.82
C GLY A 21 -56.42 -31.20 -16.44
N THR A 22 -56.85 -29.94 -16.27
CA THR A 22 -58.17 -29.41 -15.83
C THR A 22 -58.90 -30.10 -14.67
N LEU A 23 -58.97 -29.40 -13.51
CA LEU A 23 -60.17 -28.97 -12.74
C LEU A 23 -59.69 -28.15 -11.49
N SER A 24 -59.71 -26.81 -11.51
CA SER A 24 -60.66 -25.85 -10.84
C SER A 24 -60.80 -25.99 -9.31
N GLN A 25 -60.87 -24.99 -8.43
CA GLN A 25 -60.72 -23.51 -8.35
C GLN A 25 -60.74 -23.20 -6.81
N VAL A 26 -60.06 -22.21 -6.24
CA VAL A 26 -60.63 -20.91 -5.79
C VAL A 26 -59.51 -19.97 -5.26
N LEU A 27 -59.35 -18.84 -5.95
CA LEU A 27 -58.97 -17.45 -5.59
C LEU A 27 -58.06 -17.08 -4.39
N GLY A 28 -57.02 -16.26 -4.68
CA GLY A 28 -56.45 -15.23 -3.79
C GLY A 28 -54.95 -14.92 -4.01
N PRO A 29 -54.53 -13.71 -4.46
CA PRO A 29 -53.15 -13.43 -4.89
C PRO A 29 -52.19 -13.07 -3.74
N GLY A 30 -50.96 -13.55 -3.85
CA GLY A 30 -49.87 -13.30 -2.91
C GLY A 30 -49.13 -11.97 -3.13
N HIS A 31 -48.65 -11.41 -2.02
CA HIS A 31 -47.66 -10.33 -1.93
C HIS A 31 -46.38 -10.86 -1.23
N PRO A 32 -45.20 -10.26 -1.47
CA PRO A 32 -43.89 -10.72 -0.97
C PRO A 32 -43.67 -10.41 0.53
N PRO A 33 -42.70 -11.07 1.21
CA PRO A 33 -42.53 -10.95 2.64
C PRO A 33 -41.89 -9.61 3.03
N GLY A 34 -42.64 -8.79 3.77
CA GLY A 34 -42.17 -7.56 4.40
C GLY A 34 -41.63 -7.84 5.80
N PHE A 35 -40.43 -7.36 6.08
CA PHE A 35 -39.87 -7.26 7.43
C PHE A 35 -40.81 -6.42 8.31
N HIS A 36 -41.46 -7.05 9.27
CA HIS A 36 -42.25 -6.38 10.30
C HIS A 36 -41.33 -5.98 11.46
N TYR A 37 -40.88 -4.72 11.46
CA TYR A 37 -40.44 -4.08 12.70
C TYR A 37 -41.65 -3.92 13.61
N SER A 38 -41.62 -4.60 14.76
CA SER A 38 -42.59 -4.45 15.84
C SER A 38 -42.68 -2.99 16.28
N ARG A 39 -43.83 -2.39 16.01
CA ARG A 39 -44.23 -1.05 16.44
C ARG A 39 -44.33 -1.03 17.96
N ARG A 40 -43.27 -0.56 18.61
CA ARG A 40 -43.28 -0.22 20.05
C ARG A 40 -44.19 0.99 20.23
N THR A 41 -45.36 0.79 20.83
CA THR A 41 -46.31 1.87 21.12
C THR A 41 -45.83 2.67 22.33
N SER A 42 -44.96 3.66 22.09
CA SER A 42 -44.59 4.68 23.08
C SER A 42 -45.46 5.91 22.86
N ASN A 43 -46.62 5.97 23.53
CA ASN A 43 -47.40 7.19 23.62
C ASN A 43 -46.87 8.05 24.80
N SER A 44 -45.81 8.81 24.57
CA SER A 44 -45.46 10.05 25.30
C SER A 44 -44.20 10.69 24.71
N SER A 45 -44.22 11.99 24.46
CA SER A 45 -43.14 12.84 23.91
C SER A 45 -42.95 12.82 22.37
N VAL A 46 -43.98 13.28 21.64
CA VAL A 46 -43.84 13.64 20.21
C VAL A 46 -43.00 14.92 20.01
N GLY A 47 -42.85 15.75 21.06
CA GLY A 47 -42.16 17.04 20.98
C GLY A 47 -40.64 16.98 21.12
N GLU A 48 -40.10 16.19 22.06
CA GLU A 48 -38.66 16.21 22.35
C GLU A 48 -37.87 15.23 21.46
N SER A 49 -38.48 14.08 21.08
CA SER A 49 -37.89 13.16 20.10
C SER A 49 -37.64 13.85 18.76
N SER A 50 -38.58 14.67 18.29
CA SER A 50 -38.47 15.40 17.03
C SER A 50 -37.33 16.43 17.01
N VAL A 51 -37.02 17.06 18.14
CA VAL A 51 -35.93 18.05 18.25
C VAL A 51 -34.59 17.34 18.28
N LEU A 52 -34.49 16.23 19.01
CA LEU A 52 -33.29 15.39 19.06
C LEU A 52 -33.00 14.73 17.71
N GLU A 53 -34.02 14.26 16.99
CA GLU A 53 -33.89 13.74 15.62
C GLU A 53 -33.53 14.80 14.59
N SER A 54 -34.04 16.04 14.74
CA SER A 54 -33.66 17.15 13.86
C SER A 54 -32.21 17.61 14.11
N LEU A 55 -31.78 17.70 15.37
CA LEU A 55 -30.38 17.99 15.74
C LEU A 55 -29.44 16.90 15.26
N ARG A 56 -29.86 15.63 15.37
CA ARG A 56 -29.14 14.47 14.84
C ARG A 56 -29.02 14.60 13.32
N GLY A 57 -30.11 14.88 12.59
CA GLY A 57 -30.11 15.14 11.14
C GLY A 57 -29.14 16.25 10.69
N CYS A 58 -29.20 17.42 11.32
CA CYS A 58 -28.29 18.54 11.02
C CYS A 58 -26.82 18.20 11.30
N ARG A 59 -26.54 17.38 12.33
CA ARG A 59 -25.18 16.94 12.68
C ARG A 59 -24.61 16.00 11.62
N TRP A 60 -25.41 15.09 11.05
CA TRP A 60 -24.98 14.20 9.97
C TRP A 60 -24.66 14.97 8.68
N GLU A 61 -25.47 15.96 8.32
CA GLU A 61 -25.21 16.82 7.14
C GLU A 61 -23.87 17.56 7.27
N MET A 62 -23.58 18.11 8.45
CA MET A 62 -22.33 18.83 8.69
C MET A 62 -21.10 17.89 8.76
N GLY A 63 -21.27 16.64 9.18
CA GLY A 63 -20.24 15.61 9.12
C GLY A 63 -19.88 15.20 7.69
N SER A 64 -20.90 15.01 6.84
CA SER A 64 -20.72 14.65 5.42
C SER A 64 -20.02 15.77 4.63
N GLU A 65 -20.37 17.04 4.87
CA GLU A 65 -19.73 18.18 4.19
C GLU A 65 -18.25 18.34 4.58
N LYS A 66 -17.92 18.15 5.87
CA LYS A 66 -16.52 18.15 6.33
C LYS A 66 -15.73 16.99 5.72
N GLY A 67 -16.33 15.80 5.62
CA GLY A 67 -15.72 14.64 4.96
C GLY A 67 -15.42 14.89 3.48
N LEU A 68 -16.33 15.56 2.77
CA LEU A 68 -16.14 15.96 1.37
C LEU A 68 -14.94 16.89 1.19
N LEU A 69 -14.82 17.92 2.04
CA LEU A 69 -13.72 18.89 2.01
C LEU A 69 -12.37 18.23 2.30
N LEU A 70 -12.32 17.34 3.30
CA LEU A 70 -11.11 16.57 3.62
C LEU A 70 -10.69 15.66 2.44
N ALA A 71 -11.63 14.98 1.80
CA ALA A 71 -11.35 14.17 0.62
C ALA A 71 -10.82 15.02 -0.55
N GLN A 72 -11.40 16.21 -0.80
CA GLN A 72 -10.91 17.14 -1.80
C GLN A 72 -9.49 17.63 -1.50
N GLN A 73 -9.21 17.97 -0.24
CA GLN A 73 -7.87 18.36 0.19
C GLN A 73 -6.87 17.22 -0.03
N LYS A 74 -7.21 15.98 0.36
CA LYS A 74 -6.36 14.79 0.17
C LYS A 74 -6.04 14.54 -1.30
N ILE A 75 -7.01 14.71 -2.21
CA ILE A 75 -6.77 14.60 -3.66
C ILE A 75 -5.76 15.64 -4.14
N ARG A 76 -5.85 16.89 -3.68
CA ARG A 76 -4.89 17.96 -4.02
C ARG A 76 -3.50 17.63 -3.48
N GLU A 77 -3.42 17.14 -2.25
CA GLU A 77 -2.18 16.77 -1.59
C GLU A 77 -1.46 15.61 -2.29
N LEU A 78 -2.19 14.56 -2.65
CA LEU A 78 -1.68 13.45 -3.47
C LEU A 78 -1.20 13.94 -4.84
N SER A 79 -1.93 14.87 -5.48
CA SER A 79 -1.53 15.45 -6.77
C SER A 79 -0.17 16.12 -6.72
N VAL A 80 0.12 16.86 -5.64
CA VAL A 80 1.41 17.53 -5.45
C VAL A 80 2.52 16.50 -5.29
N THR A 81 2.31 15.49 -4.44
CA THR A 81 3.28 14.42 -4.20
C THR A 81 3.58 13.60 -5.45
N ILE A 82 2.55 13.25 -6.23
CA ILE A 82 2.69 12.57 -7.52
C ILE A 82 3.56 13.38 -8.47
N ARG A 83 3.25 14.67 -8.67
CA ARG A 83 4.06 15.55 -9.54
C ARG A 83 5.52 15.63 -9.07
N MET A 84 5.74 15.78 -7.75
CA MET A 84 7.09 15.83 -7.20
C MET A 84 7.88 14.54 -7.51
N LYS A 85 7.28 13.36 -7.33
CA LYS A 85 7.91 12.07 -7.63
C LYS A 85 8.12 11.85 -9.13
N GLU A 86 7.16 12.23 -9.97
CA GLU A 86 7.30 12.16 -11.43
C GLU A 86 8.45 13.02 -11.94
N ASP A 87 8.60 14.23 -11.43
CA ASP A 87 9.72 15.08 -11.79
C ASP A 87 11.06 14.51 -11.30
N LEU A 88 11.09 13.91 -10.10
CA LEU A 88 12.29 13.19 -9.64
C LEU A 88 12.63 12.01 -10.54
N ILE A 89 11.63 11.23 -10.98
CA ILE A 89 11.83 10.13 -11.94
C ILE A 89 12.43 10.65 -13.25
N LYS A 90 11.91 11.76 -13.79
CA LYS A 90 12.46 12.38 -15.01
C LYS A 90 13.92 12.77 -14.85
N GLU A 91 14.27 13.41 -13.73
CA GLU A 91 15.65 13.80 -13.42
C GLU A 91 16.56 12.56 -13.26
N LEU A 92 16.14 11.56 -12.49
CA LEU A 92 16.89 10.30 -12.30
C LEU A 92 17.13 9.58 -13.63
N VAL A 93 16.14 9.53 -14.52
CA VAL A 93 16.28 8.90 -15.84
C VAL A 93 17.25 9.69 -16.72
N LYS A 94 17.21 11.03 -16.65
CA LYS A 94 18.15 11.89 -17.39
C LYS A 94 19.58 11.69 -16.90
N THR A 95 19.80 11.81 -15.60
CA THR A 95 21.12 11.58 -14.98
C THR A 95 21.61 10.15 -15.21
N GLY A 96 20.71 9.15 -15.18
CA GLY A 96 21.03 7.77 -15.51
C GLY A 96 21.57 7.62 -16.94
N LYS A 97 20.95 8.30 -17.91
CA LYS A 97 21.46 8.32 -19.30
C LYS A 97 22.81 9.03 -19.42
N ASP A 98 22.98 10.16 -18.75
CA ASP A 98 24.25 10.90 -18.74
C ASP A 98 25.38 10.10 -18.08
N ALA A 99 25.10 9.43 -16.95
CA ALA A 99 26.00 8.51 -16.28
C ALA A 99 26.35 7.31 -17.16
N GLN A 100 25.37 6.72 -17.85
CA GLN A 100 25.62 5.64 -18.81
C GLN A 100 26.49 6.09 -19.99
N ALA A 101 26.26 7.30 -20.52
CA ALA A 101 27.07 7.86 -21.60
C ALA A 101 28.53 8.05 -21.14
N MET A 102 28.74 8.61 -19.95
CA MET A 102 30.06 8.73 -19.33
C MET A 102 30.68 7.36 -19.06
N ASN A 103 29.92 6.39 -18.53
CA ASN A 103 30.41 5.04 -18.26
C ASN A 103 30.83 4.32 -19.55
N ARG A 104 30.13 4.52 -20.68
CA ARG A 104 30.58 4.03 -21.99
C ARG A 104 31.91 4.66 -22.42
N GLN A 105 32.09 5.96 -22.20
CA GLN A 105 33.37 6.63 -22.49
C GLN A 105 34.50 6.11 -21.60
N TYR A 106 34.27 5.98 -20.29
CA TYR A 106 35.24 5.38 -19.37
C TYR A 106 35.53 3.92 -19.71
N SER A 107 34.52 3.12 -20.05
CA SER A 107 34.69 1.72 -20.45
C SER A 107 35.55 1.60 -21.71
N ARG A 108 35.37 2.48 -22.72
CA ARG A 108 36.27 2.54 -23.88
C ARG A 108 37.69 2.90 -23.47
N LYS A 109 37.86 3.92 -22.63
CA LYS A 109 39.20 4.32 -22.16
C LYS A 109 39.86 3.23 -21.32
N VAL A 110 39.10 2.51 -20.51
CA VAL A 110 39.57 1.34 -19.76
C VAL A 110 39.96 0.22 -20.71
N ALA A 111 39.16 -0.09 -21.73
CA ALA A 111 39.51 -1.10 -22.74
C ALA A 111 40.78 -0.75 -23.52
N GLU A 112 40.98 0.53 -23.91
CA GLU A 112 42.24 1.00 -24.51
C GLU A 112 43.42 0.80 -23.55
N LEU A 113 43.26 1.17 -22.28
CA LEU A 113 44.30 0.99 -21.27
C LEU A 113 44.55 -0.49 -20.95
N GLU A 114 43.53 -1.35 -21.02
CA GLU A 114 43.63 -2.81 -20.89
C GLU A 114 44.38 -3.41 -22.07
N GLN A 115 44.12 -2.97 -23.31
CA GLN A 115 44.86 -3.37 -24.49
C GLN A 115 46.34 -2.94 -24.39
N GLU A 116 46.61 -1.71 -23.95
CA GLU A 116 47.98 -1.28 -23.63
C GLU A 116 48.60 -2.12 -22.50
N ALA A 117 47.81 -2.62 -21.56
CA ALA A 117 48.26 -3.52 -20.50
C ALA A 117 48.63 -4.90 -21.05
N GLU A 118 47.82 -5.42 -21.96
CA GLU A 118 48.05 -6.70 -22.63
C GLU A 118 49.30 -6.63 -23.50
N GLN A 119 49.48 -5.54 -24.25
CA GLN A 119 50.71 -5.23 -24.97
C GLN A 119 51.91 -5.16 -24.00
N ALA A 120 51.79 -4.38 -22.92
CA ALA A 120 52.85 -4.30 -21.91
C ALA A 120 53.12 -5.65 -21.24
N ARG A 121 52.12 -6.52 -21.03
CA ARG A 121 52.30 -7.88 -20.51
C ARG A 121 52.99 -8.78 -21.52
N ALA A 122 52.68 -8.68 -22.80
CA ALA A 122 53.36 -9.41 -23.86
C ALA A 122 54.84 -9.01 -23.91
N GLU A 123 55.15 -7.72 -23.92
CA GLU A 123 56.51 -7.19 -23.82
C GLU A 123 57.22 -7.65 -22.52
N LEU A 124 56.49 -7.71 -21.41
CA LEU A 124 56.99 -8.21 -20.12
C LEU A 124 57.34 -9.70 -20.19
N THR A 125 56.54 -10.51 -20.90
CA THR A 125 56.83 -11.94 -21.13
C THR A 125 58.01 -12.15 -22.08
N GLU A 126 58.15 -11.30 -23.11
CA GLU A 126 59.30 -11.33 -24.02
C GLU A 126 60.58 -10.90 -23.31
N ALA A 127 60.51 -9.83 -22.50
CA ALA A 127 61.63 -9.39 -21.66
C ALA A 127 62.01 -10.46 -20.63
N HIS A 128 61.06 -11.20 -20.06
CA HIS A 128 61.36 -12.36 -19.20
C HIS A 128 62.10 -13.47 -19.96
N LYS A 129 61.67 -13.82 -21.18
CA LYS A 129 62.34 -14.81 -22.02
C LYS A 129 63.77 -14.38 -22.33
N GLN A 130 63.98 -13.12 -22.70
CA GLN A 130 65.31 -12.55 -22.95
C GLN A 130 66.19 -12.56 -21.69
N LEU A 131 65.62 -12.26 -20.52
CA LEU A 131 66.33 -12.34 -19.23
C LEU A 131 66.73 -13.78 -18.90
N GLN A 132 65.84 -14.74 -19.17
CA GLN A 132 66.07 -16.17 -18.95
C GLN A 132 67.11 -16.74 -19.92
N GLU A 133 67.11 -16.30 -21.18
CA GLU A 133 68.15 -16.61 -22.18
C GLU A 133 69.52 -16.07 -21.76
N LEU A 134 69.58 -14.81 -21.29
CA LEU A 134 70.80 -14.20 -20.75
C LEU A 134 71.31 -14.89 -19.47
N GLU A 135 70.42 -15.43 -18.64
CA GLU A 135 70.76 -16.22 -17.45
C GLU A 135 71.28 -17.63 -17.83
N VAL A 136 70.74 -18.27 -18.88
CA VAL A 136 71.17 -19.57 -19.41
C VAL A 136 72.50 -19.49 -20.18
N GLN A 137 72.79 -18.37 -20.86
CA GLN A 137 74.04 -18.18 -21.63
C GLN A 137 75.32 -18.08 -20.75
N GLY A 138 75.17 -17.97 -19.41
CA GLY A 138 76.30 -17.92 -18.47
C GLY A 138 77.01 -16.56 -18.46
N SER A 139 76.45 -15.60 -17.71
CA SER A 139 76.93 -14.22 -17.62
C SER A 139 78.36 -14.08 -17.04
N ARG A 140 79.37 -13.84 -17.88
CA ARG A 140 80.73 -13.42 -17.45
C ARG A 140 80.95 -11.90 -17.52
N ASP A 141 80.17 -11.16 -18.31
CA ASP A 141 80.41 -9.74 -18.59
C ASP A 141 79.58 -8.76 -17.73
N ALA A 142 80.16 -7.60 -17.40
CA ALA A 142 79.51 -6.53 -16.63
C ALA A 142 78.36 -5.85 -17.42
N ALA A 143 78.47 -5.84 -18.75
CA ALA A 143 77.45 -5.31 -19.65
C ALA A 143 76.18 -6.19 -19.70
N ASP A 144 76.32 -7.50 -19.51
CA ASP A 144 75.16 -8.40 -19.49
C ASP A 144 74.44 -8.34 -18.13
N ARG A 145 75.19 -8.11 -17.05
CA ARG A 145 74.61 -7.81 -15.73
C ARG A 145 73.81 -6.51 -15.70
N SER A 146 74.26 -5.45 -16.38
CA SER A 146 73.50 -4.18 -16.46
C SER A 146 72.24 -4.31 -17.32
N LYS A 147 72.30 -5.02 -18.46
CA LYS A 147 71.13 -5.33 -19.30
C LYS A 147 70.10 -6.20 -18.57
N ALA A 148 70.53 -7.23 -17.83
CA ALA A 148 69.64 -8.06 -17.02
C ALA A 148 68.96 -7.23 -15.91
N GLN A 149 69.69 -6.31 -15.28
CA GLN A 149 69.12 -5.42 -14.25
C GLN A 149 68.14 -4.39 -14.83
N GLU A 150 68.37 -3.92 -16.06
CA GLU A 150 67.42 -3.08 -16.80
C GLU A 150 66.13 -3.85 -17.14
N CYS A 151 66.26 -5.12 -17.56
CA CYS A 151 65.10 -6.00 -17.80
C CYS A 151 64.30 -6.23 -16.50
N ARG A 152 64.97 -6.44 -15.35
CA ARG A 152 64.28 -6.53 -14.04
C ARG A 152 63.51 -5.25 -13.68
N ARG A 153 64.05 -4.06 -13.99
CA ARG A 153 63.34 -2.78 -13.78
C ARG A 153 62.12 -2.64 -14.70
N LYS A 154 62.24 -3.03 -15.97
CA LYS A 154 61.11 -3.03 -16.94
C LYS A 154 60.00 -3.98 -16.49
N ILE A 155 60.36 -5.15 -15.98
CA ILE A 155 59.42 -6.12 -15.38
C ILE A 155 58.65 -5.51 -14.21
N ALA A 156 59.35 -4.88 -13.25
CA ALA A 156 58.71 -4.28 -12.09
C ALA A 156 57.77 -3.11 -12.46
N ALA A 157 58.18 -2.26 -13.41
CA ALA A 157 57.34 -1.16 -13.90
C ALA A 157 56.06 -1.66 -14.59
N ALA A 158 56.18 -2.70 -15.42
CA ALA A 158 55.04 -3.29 -16.12
C ALA A 158 54.10 -4.05 -15.16
N GLN A 159 54.63 -4.74 -14.13
CA GLN A 159 53.83 -5.34 -13.06
C GLN A 159 53.00 -4.30 -12.28
N SER A 160 53.60 -3.14 -11.95
CA SER A 160 52.89 -2.03 -11.30
C SER A 160 51.76 -1.48 -12.19
N LYS A 161 52.02 -1.27 -13.49
CA LYS A 161 51.01 -0.84 -14.48
C LYS A 161 49.81 -1.80 -14.53
N VAL A 162 50.07 -3.10 -14.53
CA VAL A 162 49.04 -4.15 -14.49
C VAL A 162 48.19 -4.09 -13.22
N GLN A 163 48.78 -3.81 -12.07
CA GLN A 163 48.06 -3.73 -10.79
C GLN A 163 47.10 -2.52 -10.74
N VAL A 164 47.55 -1.36 -11.21
CA VAL A 164 46.70 -0.15 -11.32
C VAL A 164 45.49 -0.40 -12.23
N LEU A 165 45.69 -1.14 -13.33
CA LEU A 165 44.61 -1.42 -14.28
C LEU A 165 43.60 -2.44 -13.74
N LYS A 166 44.06 -3.48 -13.03
CA LYS A 166 43.16 -4.37 -12.27
C LYS A 166 42.31 -3.60 -11.27
N GLN A 167 42.87 -2.59 -10.61
CA GLN A 167 42.08 -1.75 -9.69
C GLN A 167 41.02 -0.94 -10.44
N ARG A 168 41.38 -0.29 -11.55
CA ARG A 168 40.43 0.46 -12.40
C ARG A 168 39.30 -0.42 -12.95
N GLN A 169 39.60 -1.67 -13.30
CA GLN A 169 38.59 -2.64 -13.74
C GLN A 169 37.55 -2.88 -12.64
N ARG A 170 37.99 -3.09 -11.39
CA ARG A 170 37.09 -3.26 -10.23
C ARG A 170 36.23 -2.03 -10.00
N ASP A 171 36.82 -0.84 -10.07
CA ASP A 171 36.09 0.43 -9.89
C ASP A 171 35.02 0.60 -10.99
N THR A 172 35.31 0.19 -12.22
CA THR A 172 34.36 0.24 -13.35
C THR A 172 33.18 -0.71 -13.16
N VAL A 173 33.43 -1.93 -12.66
CA VAL A 173 32.37 -2.89 -12.31
C VAL A 173 31.50 -2.34 -11.16
N GLN A 174 32.11 -1.69 -10.16
CA GLN A 174 31.38 -1.03 -9.09
C GLN A 174 30.50 0.12 -9.62
N LEU A 175 30.98 0.94 -10.55
CA LEU A 175 30.18 1.98 -11.20
C LEU A 175 28.98 1.41 -11.97
N ALA A 176 29.15 0.27 -12.65
CA ALA A 176 28.04 -0.42 -13.31
C ALA A 176 26.98 -0.90 -12.29
N SER A 177 27.40 -1.39 -11.12
CA SER A 177 26.46 -1.80 -10.06
C SER A 177 25.64 -0.63 -9.49
N LEU A 178 26.23 0.56 -9.37
CA LEU A 178 25.54 1.78 -8.96
C LEU A 178 24.50 2.24 -10.00
N SER A 179 24.77 2.04 -11.29
CA SER A 179 23.80 2.29 -12.36
C SER A 179 22.58 1.36 -12.28
N VAL A 180 22.79 0.09 -11.93
CA VAL A 180 21.68 -0.86 -11.72
C VAL A 180 20.86 -0.48 -10.49
N GLN A 181 21.51 0.06 -9.45
CA GLN A 181 20.82 0.53 -8.25
C GLN A 181 19.94 1.76 -8.53
N SER A 182 20.39 2.71 -9.37
CA SER A 182 19.57 3.86 -9.75
C SER A 182 18.35 3.46 -10.59
N GLU A 183 18.49 2.49 -11.51
CA GLU A 183 17.38 1.93 -12.28
C GLU A 183 16.34 1.25 -11.39
N ARG A 184 16.76 0.47 -10.39
CA ARG A 184 15.84 -0.13 -9.40
C ARG A 184 15.06 0.94 -8.63
N ARG A 185 15.74 2.02 -8.23
CA ARG A 185 15.12 3.15 -7.51
C ARG A 185 14.07 3.87 -8.37
N VAL A 186 14.34 4.03 -9.67
CA VAL A 186 13.36 4.57 -10.62
C VAL A 186 12.12 3.68 -10.67
N GLN A 187 12.29 2.36 -10.81
CA GLN A 187 11.15 1.42 -10.84
C GLN A 187 10.33 1.45 -9.53
N GLU A 188 10.99 1.57 -8.38
CA GLU A 188 10.30 1.71 -7.08
C GLU A 188 9.47 2.99 -7.00
N LEU A 189 10.03 4.12 -7.44
CA LEU A 189 9.30 5.39 -7.52
C LEU A 189 8.13 5.31 -8.50
N GLU A 190 8.28 4.64 -9.64
CA GLU A 190 7.19 4.42 -10.60
C GLU A 190 6.04 3.60 -9.99
N ARG A 191 6.35 2.50 -9.29
CA ARG A 191 5.33 1.72 -8.55
C ARG A 191 4.64 2.57 -7.47
N SER A 192 5.40 3.40 -6.74
CA SER A 192 4.84 4.33 -5.75
C SER A 192 3.87 5.33 -6.40
N VAL A 193 4.26 5.96 -7.51
CA VAL A 193 3.41 6.90 -8.26
C VAL A 193 2.15 6.21 -8.77
N GLN A 194 2.25 4.99 -9.29
CA GLN A 194 1.09 4.21 -9.73
C GLN A 194 0.11 3.95 -8.58
N SER A 195 0.61 3.54 -7.41
CA SER A 195 -0.22 3.36 -6.21
C SER A 195 -0.91 4.66 -5.78
N LEU A 196 -0.19 5.77 -5.73
CA LEU A 196 -0.77 7.08 -5.38
C LEU A 196 -1.83 7.54 -6.39
N ARG A 197 -1.64 7.28 -7.69
CA ARG A 197 -2.65 7.55 -8.72
C ARG A 197 -3.90 6.69 -8.53
N GLN A 198 -3.74 5.39 -8.25
CA GLN A 198 -4.88 4.52 -7.97
C GLN A 198 -5.67 5.00 -6.75
N GLN A 199 -4.99 5.41 -5.68
CA GLN A 199 -5.63 6.00 -4.50
C GLN A 199 -6.37 7.31 -4.84
N GLN A 200 -5.75 8.18 -5.63
CA GLN A 200 -6.36 9.41 -6.11
C GLN A 200 -7.64 9.13 -6.93
N ASP A 201 -7.59 8.17 -7.85
CA ASP A 201 -8.72 7.80 -8.71
C ASP A 201 -9.88 7.18 -7.91
N GLN A 202 -9.57 6.39 -6.88
CA GLN A 202 -10.57 5.85 -5.96
C GLN A 202 -11.26 6.98 -5.18
N LEU A 203 -10.49 7.92 -4.62
CA LEU A 203 -11.05 9.07 -3.91
C LEU A 203 -11.89 9.96 -4.83
N GLN A 204 -11.43 10.20 -6.06
CA GLN A 204 -12.21 10.97 -7.04
C GLN A 204 -13.51 10.26 -7.44
N ARG A 205 -13.52 8.93 -7.59
CA ARG A 205 -14.75 8.16 -7.87
C ARG A 205 -15.74 8.28 -6.72
N ARG A 206 -15.30 8.04 -5.49
CA ARG A 206 -16.13 8.22 -4.29
C ARG A 206 -16.68 9.64 -4.18
N LEU A 207 -15.85 10.66 -4.43
CA LEU A 207 -16.29 12.05 -4.42
C LEU A 207 -17.41 12.34 -5.44
N ARG A 208 -17.31 11.76 -6.64
CA ARG A 208 -18.35 11.89 -7.69
C ARG A 208 -19.64 11.19 -7.27
N GLU A 209 -19.54 10.01 -6.67
CA GLU A 209 -20.68 9.23 -6.16
C GLU A 209 -21.39 9.99 -5.03
N GLU A 210 -20.66 10.45 -4.01
CA GLU A 210 -21.18 11.28 -2.92
C GLU A 210 -21.84 12.57 -3.44
N SER A 211 -21.21 13.25 -4.40
CA SER A 211 -21.78 14.47 -5.02
C SER A 211 -23.05 14.18 -5.85
N GLN A 212 -23.19 12.97 -6.40
CA GLN A 212 -24.42 12.54 -7.08
C GLN A 212 -25.50 12.16 -6.07
N GLN A 213 -25.14 11.47 -4.99
CA GLN A 213 -26.05 11.11 -3.90
C GLN A 213 -26.60 12.36 -3.21
N LYS A 214 -25.74 13.34 -2.88
CA LYS A 214 -26.16 14.64 -2.33
C LYS A 214 -27.21 15.31 -3.22
N ARG A 215 -26.99 15.37 -4.54
CA ARG A 215 -27.96 15.94 -5.49
C ARG A 215 -29.30 15.19 -5.52
N LYS A 216 -29.27 13.86 -5.40
CA LYS A 216 -30.50 13.03 -5.33
C LYS A 216 -31.27 13.33 -4.05
N LEU A 217 -30.58 13.33 -2.90
CA LEU A 217 -31.17 13.65 -1.60
C LEU A 217 -31.69 15.09 -1.54
N GLU A 218 -30.99 16.06 -2.11
CA GLU A 218 -31.46 17.44 -2.23
C GLU A 218 -32.77 17.52 -3.04
N SER A 219 -32.86 16.76 -4.14
CA SER A 219 -34.08 16.69 -4.96
C SER A 219 -35.25 15.98 -4.23
N GLU A 220 -34.95 14.95 -3.42
CA GLU A 220 -35.93 14.28 -2.55
C GLU A 220 -36.41 15.19 -1.42
N MET A 221 -35.49 15.89 -0.76
CA MET A 221 -35.79 16.90 0.25
C MET A 221 -36.68 18.00 -0.33
N GLN A 222 -36.39 18.51 -1.53
CA GLN A 222 -37.23 19.52 -2.17
C GLN A 222 -38.65 18.99 -2.44
N ARG A 223 -38.79 17.77 -2.96
CA ARG A 223 -40.10 17.11 -3.14
C ARG A 223 -40.84 16.93 -1.80
N GLY A 224 -40.13 16.49 -0.76
CA GLY A 224 -40.65 16.37 0.60
C GLY A 224 -41.13 17.72 1.14
N LYS A 225 -40.35 18.80 0.98
CA LYS A 225 -40.73 20.17 1.35
C LYS A 225 -42.00 20.62 0.66
N HIS A 226 -42.17 20.32 -0.64
CA HIS A 226 -43.42 20.62 -1.35
C HIS A 226 -44.60 19.82 -0.78
N ARG A 227 -44.41 18.53 -0.50
CA ARG A 227 -45.46 17.66 0.07
C ARG A 227 -45.87 18.07 1.48
N VAL A 228 -44.92 18.49 2.31
CA VAL A 228 -45.20 19.02 3.65
C VAL A 228 -46.06 20.27 3.55
N LYS A 229 -45.71 21.23 2.67
CA LYS A 229 -46.55 22.42 2.44
C LYS A 229 -47.97 22.06 1.98
N GLU A 230 -48.13 21.07 1.10
CA GLU A 230 -49.46 20.59 0.70
C GLU A 230 -50.25 19.99 1.87
N LEU A 231 -49.59 19.23 2.74
CA LEU A 231 -50.20 18.59 3.91
C LEU A 231 -50.52 19.59 5.01
N GLU A 232 -49.67 20.60 5.24
CA GLU A 232 -49.93 21.72 6.16
C GLU A 232 -51.22 22.45 5.77
N ILE A 233 -51.37 22.79 4.48
CA ILE A 233 -52.59 23.44 3.97
C ILE A 233 -53.82 22.55 4.22
N LYS A 234 -53.73 21.24 3.96
CA LYS A 234 -54.84 20.30 4.22
C LYS A 234 -55.15 20.13 5.71
N ASN A 235 -54.12 20.11 6.56
CA ASN A 235 -54.27 20.00 8.02
C ASN A 235 -54.90 21.26 8.59
N GLU A 236 -54.49 22.45 8.15
CA GLU A 236 -55.14 23.72 8.53
C GLU A 236 -56.64 23.71 8.18
N GLN A 237 -57.01 23.18 7.01
CA GLN A 237 -58.42 23.01 6.63
C GLN A 237 -59.15 22.04 7.58
N GLN A 238 -58.55 20.90 7.93
CA GLN A 238 -59.12 19.93 8.87
C GLN A 238 -59.25 20.50 10.29
N GLN A 239 -58.26 21.25 10.76
CA GLN A 239 -58.31 21.89 12.08
C GLN A 239 -59.43 22.92 12.18
N LYS A 240 -59.71 23.68 11.11
CA LYS A 240 -60.88 24.58 11.07
C LYS A 240 -62.19 23.82 11.27
N ILE A 241 -62.35 22.66 10.63
CA ILE A 241 -63.53 21.79 10.79
C ILE A 241 -63.61 21.24 12.22
N LEU A 242 -62.49 20.77 12.78
CA LEU A 242 -62.45 20.20 14.12
C LEU A 242 -62.73 21.23 15.22
N ARG A 243 -62.27 22.48 15.07
CA ARG A 243 -62.56 23.56 16.03
C ARG A 243 -64.07 23.81 16.17
N ILE A 244 -64.78 23.87 15.04
CA ILE A 244 -66.25 24.05 15.01
C ILE A 244 -66.94 22.90 15.76
N LYS A 245 -66.59 21.65 15.45
CA LYS A 245 -67.19 20.46 16.12
C LYS A 245 -66.84 20.36 17.61
N THR A 246 -65.66 20.85 18.00
CA THR A 246 -65.23 20.83 19.42
C THR A 246 -65.98 21.88 20.23
N GLU A 247 -66.28 23.04 19.66
CA GLU A 247 -67.18 24.03 20.28
C GLU A 247 -68.59 23.49 20.46
N GLU A 248 -69.11 22.74 19.49
CA GLU A 248 -70.41 22.04 19.58
C GLU A 248 -70.42 20.98 20.71
N ILE A 249 -69.36 20.18 20.82
CA ILE A 249 -69.24 19.13 21.85
C ILE A 249 -69.00 19.76 23.24
N ALA A 250 -68.23 20.83 23.34
CA ALA A 250 -67.98 21.56 24.58
C ALA A 250 -69.26 22.24 25.10
N ALA A 251 -70.14 22.71 24.22
CA ALA A 251 -71.48 23.17 24.60
C ALA A 251 -72.32 22.03 25.23
N PHE A 252 -72.17 20.80 24.73
CA PHE A 252 -72.93 19.63 25.19
C PHE A 252 -72.45 19.05 26.53
N GLN A 253 -71.15 19.14 26.82
CA GLN A 253 -70.56 18.56 28.03
C GLN A 253 -70.69 19.45 29.28
N ARG A 254 -70.85 20.78 29.11
CA ARG A 254 -71.18 21.70 30.22
C ARG A 254 -72.51 21.37 30.91
N GLN A 255 -73.38 20.60 30.25
CA GLN A 255 -74.68 20.21 30.78
C GLN A 255 -74.68 18.97 31.68
N ARG A 256 -73.55 18.22 31.78
CA ARG A 256 -73.57 16.85 32.33
C ARG A 256 -72.67 16.57 33.54
N ARG A 257 -72.05 17.56 34.19
CA ARG A 257 -71.15 17.28 35.34
C ARG A 257 -71.48 18.15 36.56
N SER A 258 -72.20 17.57 37.51
CA SER A 258 -72.29 18.06 38.90
C SER A 258 -72.45 16.88 39.86
N GLY A 259 -71.46 16.73 40.76
CA GLY A 259 -71.51 15.97 42.03
C GLY A 259 -70.95 14.54 42.01
N SER A 260 -70.31 13.99 43.05
CA SER A 260 -69.25 14.38 44.02
C SER A 260 -69.01 13.15 44.92
N ASN A 261 -67.73 12.87 45.24
CA ASN A 261 -67.07 12.22 46.42
C ASN A 261 -67.85 11.26 47.34
N GLY A 262 -67.33 10.16 47.94
CA GLY A 262 -65.97 9.69 48.24
C GLY A 262 -65.83 9.41 49.75
N SER A 263 -65.60 8.16 50.19
CA SER A 263 -65.43 7.78 51.62
C SER A 263 -64.16 6.95 51.91
N VAL A 264 -63.76 6.87 53.18
CA VAL A 264 -62.48 6.40 53.75
C VAL A 264 -62.60 4.97 54.31
N VAL A 265 -61.52 4.17 54.24
CA VAL A 265 -61.45 2.69 54.42
C VAL A 265 -60.68 2.33 55.71
N SER A 266 -61.21 1.37 56.48
CA SER A 266 -60.87 0.85 57.82
C SER A 266 -59.66 -0.11 57.86
N LEU A 267 -59.07 -0.30 59.05
CA LEU A 267 -57.84 -1.07 59.32
C LEU A 267 -57.92 -2.57 58.97
N GLU A 268 -59.12 -3.15 58.96
CA GLU A 268 -59.36 -4.54 58.55
C GLU A 268 -59.36 -4.70 57.02
N GLU A 269 -59.68 -3.63 56.30
CA GLU A 269 -59.47 -3.53 54.85
C GLU A 269 -57.98 -3.40 54.55
N GLN A 270 -57.17 -2.78 55.43
CA GLN A 270 -55.71 -2.70 55.26
C GLN A 270 -55.01 -4.08 55.32
N GLN A 271 -55.44 -5.01 56.18
CA GLN A 271 -54.87 -6.37 56.21
C GLN A 271 -55.28 -7.20 54.98
N LYS A 272 -56.53 -7.07 54.53
CA LYS A 272 -56.99 -7.64 53.24
C LYS A 272 -56.19 -7.06 52.07
N ILE A 273 -55.89 -5.76 52.09
CA ILE A 273 -55.03 -5.10 51.11
C ILE A 273 -53.60 -5.67 51.14
N GLU A 274 -53.07 -6.08 52.29
CA GLU A 274 -51.73 -6.67 52.40
C GLU A 274 -51.65 -8.11 51.91
N GLU A 275 -52.67 -8.92 52.15
CA GLU A 275 -52.80 -10.26 51.54
C GLU A 275 -53.01 -10.16 50.01
N GLN A 276 -53.80 -9.19 49.57
CA GLN A 276 -53.97 -8.86 48.15
C GLN A 276 -52.66 -8.38 47.51
N LYS A 277 -51.85 -7.59 48.22
CA LYS A 277 -50.51 -7.17 47.75
C LYS A 277 -49.58 -8.36 47.60
N ARG A 278 -49.48 -9.23 48.60
CA ARG A 278 -48.62 -10.43 48.52
C ARG A 278 -48.99 -11.32 47.34
N TRP A 279 -50.29 -11.47 47.09
CA TRP A 279 -50.79 -12.20 45.92
C TRP A 279 -50.49 -11.51 44.58
N LEU A 280 -50.53 -10.17 44.53
CA LEU A 280 -50.13 -9.39 43.34
C LEU A 280 -48.61 -9.46 43.10
N ASP A 281 -47.80 -9.50 44.16
CA ASP A 281 -46.35 -9.62 44.09
C ASP A 281 -45.93 -11.01 43.57
N GLU A 282 -46.54 -12.08 44.08
CA GLU A 282 -46.37 -13.45 43.56
C GLU A 282 -46.82 -13.57 42.10
N GLU A 283 -47.84 -12.80 41.68
CA GLU A 283 -48.26 -12.81 40.28
C GLU A 283 -47.32 -12.02 39.37
N MET A 284 -46.86 -10.85 39.83
CA MET A 284 -45.84 -10.09 39.13
C MET A 284 -44.60 -10.96 38.90
N GLU A 285 -44.22 -11.78 39.88
CA GLU A 285 -43.11 -12.73 39.74
C GLU A 285 -43.37 -13.80 38.67
N LYS A 286 -44.58 -14.35 38.56
CA LYS A 286 -44.96 -15.28 37.47
C LYS A 286 -44.95 -14.62 36.10
N VAL A 287 -45.39 -13.37 35.98
CA VAL A 287 -45.32 -12.60 34.73
C VAL A 287 -43.87 -12.32 34.35
N LEU A 288 -43.02 -11.99 35.31
CA LEU A 288 -41.58 -11.84 35.08
C LEU A 288 -40.93 -13.16 34.67
N GLU A 289 -41.35 -14.29 35.25
CA GLU A 289 -40.88 -15.63 34.86
C GLU A 289 -41.29 -16.00 33.42
N GLN A 290 -42.49 -15.61 32.98
CA GLN A 290 -42.90 -15.75 31.59
C GLN A 290 -42.08 -14.87 30.63
N ARG A 291 -41.78 -13.63 31.03
CA ARG A 291 -40.92 -12.74 30.24
C ARG A 291 -39.51 -13.31 30.11
N ARG A 292 -38.93 -13.81 31.21
CA ARG A 292 -37.66 -14.53 31.20
C ARG A 292 -37.73 -15.76 30.28
N GLY A 293 -38.81 -16.52 30.33
CA GLY A 293 -39.00 -17.67 29.45
C GLY A 293 -39.13 -17.34 27.96
N LEU A 294 -39.72 -16.20 27.61
CA LEU A 294 -39.75 -15.68 26.24
C LEU A 294 -38.37 -15.22 25.78
N GLU A 295 -37.62 -14.52 26.63
CA GLU A 295 -36.24 -14.11 26.36
C GLU A 295 -35.32 -15.32 26.16
N ASP A 296 -35.47 -16.38 26.96
CA ASP A 296 -34.75 -17.63 26.77
C ASP A 296 -35.12 -18.31 25.44
N LEU A 297 -36.40 -18.29 25.05
CA LEU A 297 -36.86 -18.82 23.77
C LEU A 297 -36.26 -18.04 22.59
N GLU A 298 -36.25 -16.71 22.68
CA GLU A 298 -35.57 -15.84 21.71
C GLU A 298 -34.07 -16.15 21.66
N GLY A 299 -33.42 -16.35 22.80
CA GLY A 299 -32.02 -16.78 22.90
C GLY A 299 -31.73 -18.16 22.30
N GLU A 300 -32.66 -19.11 22.39
CA GLU A 300 -32.51 -20.42 21.73
C GLU A 300 -32.74 -20.33 20.22
N LEU A 301 -33.61 -19.43 19.76
CA LEU A 301 -33.82 -19.14 18.33
C LEU A 301 -32.59 -18.46 17.70
N THR A 302 -32.02 -17.45 18.34
CA THR A 302 -30.80 -16.78 17.84
C THR A 302 -29.62 -17.75 17.78
N LYS A 303 -29.42 -18.58 18.81
CA LYS A 303 -28.40 -19.65 18.77
C LYS A 303 -28.64 -20.63 17.61
N ARG A 304 -29.89 -20.99 17.32
CA ARG A 304 -30.22 -21.84 16.15
C ARG A 304 -29.87 -21.12 14.84
N GLU A 305 -30.19 -19.84 14.71
CA GLU A 305 -29.85 -19.02 13.54
C GLU A 305 -28.33 -18.92 13.34
N GLU A 306 -27.55 -18.76 14.42
CA GLU A 306 -26.09 -18.79 14.35
C GLU A 306 -25.54 -20.14 13.87
N ILE A 307 -26.11 -21.26 14.33
CA ILE A 307 -25.73 -22.60 13.88
C ILE A 307 -26.09 -22.78 12.39
N LEU A 308 -27.25 -22.28 11.95
CA LEU A 308 -27.66 -22.29 10.54
C LEU A 308 -26.71 -21.46 9.68
N ALA A 309 -26.33 -20.25 10.11
CA ALA A 309 -25.38 -19.40 9.39
C ALA A 309 -23.99 -20.07 9.26
N LYS A 310 -23.52 -20.74 10.32
CA LYS A 310 -22.29 -21.54 10.27
C LYS A 310 -22.42 -22.70 9.28
N LYS A 311 -23.56 -23.40 9.28
CA LYS A 311 -23.84 -24.49 8.32
C LYS A 311 -23.82 -23.98 6.87
N GLU A 312 -24.47 -22.84 6.60
CA GLU A 312 -24.47 -22.20 5.28
C GLU A 312 -23.06 -21.83 4.81
N ALA A 313 -22.21 -21.32 5.71
CA ALA A 313 -20.81 -21.02 5.40
C ALA A 313 -20.02 -22.28 5.02
N LEU A 314 -20.15 -23.37 5.79
CA LEU A 314 -19.48 -24.64 5.46
C LEU A 314 -20.00 -25.23 4.14
N LEU A 315 -21.30 -25.11 3.85
CA LEU A 315 -21.88 -25.53 2.56
C LEU A 315 -21.32 -24.73 1.39
N LEU A 316 -21.08 -23.42 1.57
CA LEU A 316 -20.45 -22.59 0.54
C LEU A 316 -19.00 -23.03 0.29
N GLU A 317 -18.21 -23.28 1.32
CA GLU A 317 -16.83 -23.79 1.19
C GLU A 317 -16.80 -25.16 0.48
N ARG A 318 -17.67 -26.09 0.90
CA ARG A 318 -17.87 -27.39 0.26
C ARG A 318 -18.20 -27.25 -1.22
N SER A 319 -19.17 -26.38 -1.56
CA SER A 319 -19.53 -26.10 -2.96
C SER A 319 -18.37 -25.49 -3.76
N GLY A 320 -17.50 -24.73 -3.12
CA GLY A 320 -16.28 -24.19 -3.70
C GLY A 320 -15.28 -25.27 -4.10
N LEU A 321 -15.06 -26.26 -3.22
CA LEU A 321 -14.22 -27.44 -3.52
C LEU A 321 -14.84 -28.31 -4.62
N GLU A 322 -16.15 -28.52 -4.60
CA GLU A 322 -16.85 -29.24 -5.67
C GLU A 322 -16.74 -28.52 -7.02
N THR A 323 -16.81 -27.19 -7.02
CA THR A 323 -16.63 -26.38 -8.23
C THR A 323 -15.20 -26.46 -8.75
N LYS A 324 -14.19 -26.46 -7.86
CA LYS A 324 -12.79 -26.70 -8.25
C LYS A 324 -12.62 -28.08 -8.89
N ARG A 325 -13.20 -29.12 -8.28
CA ARG A 325 -13.22 -30.50 -8.80
C ARG A 325 -13.83 -30.56 -10.20
N LEU A 326 -14.93 -29.84 -10.42
CA LEU A 326 -15.55 -29.75 -11.74
C LEU A 326 -14.65 -29.05 -12.76
N ARG A 327 -13.98 -27.95 -12.37
CA ARG A 327 -13.05 -27.23 -13.26
C ARG A 327 -11.83 -28.06 -13.62
N SER A 328 -11.26 -28.82 -12.68
CA SER A 328 -10.15 -29.73 -12.97
C SER A 328 -10.59 -30.91 -13.85
N SER A 329 -11.79 -31.46 -13.63
CA SER A 329 -12.41 -32.44 -14.54
C SER A 329 -12.52 -31.88 -15.97
N GLN A 330 -13.04 -30.66 -16.10
CA GLN A 330 -13.20 -30.00 -17.41
C GLN A 330 -11.86 -29.67 -18.08
N ALA A 331 -10.83 -29.32 -17.31
CA ALA A 331 -9.48 -29.08 -17.83
C ALA A 331 -8.86 -30.38 -18.38
N LEU A 332 -8.88 -31.46 -17.59
CA LEU A 332 -8.40 -32.77 -18.04
C LEU A 332 -9.17 -33.30 -19.24
N SER A 333 -10.50 -33.11 -19.29
CA SER A 333 -11.31 -33.47 -20.45
C SER A 333 -10.91 -32.70 -21.73
N LYS A 334 -10.56 -31.41 -21.61
CA LYS A 334 -10.02 -30.62 -22.72
C LYS A 334 -8.64 -31.12 -23.16
N ASP A 335 -7.76 -31.43 -22.21
CA ASP A 335 -6.42 -31.96 -22.51
C ASP A 335 -6.49 -33.36 -23.15
N LEU A 336 -7.44 -34.19 -22.74
CA LEU A 336 -7.74 -35.46 -23.41
C LEU A 336 -8.19 -35.25 -24.85
N ALA A 337 -9.00 -34.22 -25.12
CA ALA A 337 -9.42 -33.89 -26.47
C ALA A 337 -8.24 -33.38 -27.33
N THR A 338 -7.35 -32.54 -26.79
CA THR A 338 -6.17 -32.05 -27.53
C THR A 338 -5.17 -33.17 -27.83
N LEU A 339 -4.91 -34.06 -26.86
CA LEU A 339 -4.09 -35.26 -27.08
C LEU A 339 -4.70 -36.18 -28.13
N SER A 340 -6.03 -36.38 -28.11
CA SER A 340 -6.73 -37.17 -29.13
C SER A 340 -6.53 -36.57 -30.53
N ASN A 341 -6.69 -35.25 -30.68
CA ASN A 341 -6.47 -34.55 -31.95
C ASN A 341 -5.01 -34.66 -32.45
N ARG A 342 -4.01 -34.60 -31.54
CA ARG A 342 -2.59 -34.76 -31.90
C ARG A 342 -2.28 -36.20 -32.31
N ILE A 343 -2.82 -37.19 -31.61
CA ILE A 343 -2.69 -38.61 -31.99
C ILE A 343 -3.27 -38.84 -33.38
N GLU A 344 -4.46 -38.29 -33.69
CA GLU A 344 -5.05 -38.35 -35.04
C GLU A 344 -4.17 -37.68 -36.10
N SER A 345 -3.47 -36.59 -35.78
CA SER A 345 -2.50 -35.99 -36.70
C SER A 345 -1.27 -36.87 -36.95
N LEU A 346 -0.73 -37.50 -35.90
CA LEU A 346 0.38 -38.44 -36.04
C LEU A 346 -0.02 -39.68 -36.84
N GLU A 347 -1.27 -40.13 -36.74
CA GLU A 347 -1.80 -41.21 -37.57
C GLU A 347 -1.84 -40.84 -39.06
N ARG A 348 -2.25 -39.61 -39.36
CA ARG A 348 -2.21 -39.07 -40.74
C ARG A 348 -0.78 -38.94 -41.25
N GLU A 349 0.12 -38.34 -40.48
CA GLU A 349 1.55 -38.22 -40.82
C GLU A 349 2.20 -39.61 -41.01
N LEU A 350 1.91 -40.57 -40.13
CA LEU A 350 2.36 -41.96 -40.27
C LEU A 350 1.84 -42.59 -41.56
N SER A 351 0.57 -42.39 -41.91
CA SER A 351 0.00 -42.94 -43.14
C SER A 351 0.67 -42.35 -44.38
N GLU A 352 0.96 -41.05 -44.37
CA GLU A 352 1.64 -40.34 -45.46
C GLU A 352 3.09 -40.81 -45.63
N ARG A 353 3.86 -40.89 -44.53
CA ARG A 353 5.25 -41.39 -44.57
C ARG A 353 5.33 -42.86 -44.97
N ASN A 354 4.37 -43.69 -44.54
CA ASN A 354 4.27 -45.08 -45.01
C ASN A 354 3.96 -45.15 -46.52
N GLY A 355 3.19 -44.20 -47.06
CA GLY A 355 2.99 -44.04 -48.50
C GLY A 355 4.28 -43.67 -49.23
N GLN A 356 5.01 -42.66 -48.72
CA GLN A 356 6.30 -42.21 -49.28
C GLN A 356 7.38 -43.31 -49.24
N LEU A 357 7.39 -44.15 -48.20
CA LEU A 357 8.30 -45.29 -48.09
C LEU A 357 8.09 -46.31 -49.23
N ARG A 358 6.86 -46.44 -49.75
CA ARG A 358 6.56 -47.35 -50.88
C ARG A 358 7.06 -46.80 -52.22
N SER A 359 7.34 -45.51 -52.32
CA SER A 359 7.76 -44.83 -53.55
C SER A 359 9.20 -44.30 -53.53
N SER A 360 10.00 -44.58 -52.48
CA SER A 360 11.33 -43.96 -52.28
C SER A 360 12.52 -44.81 -52.73
N SER A 361 13.67 -44.15 -52.96
CA SER A 361 14.95 -44.77 -53.32
C SER A 361 15.55 -45.56 -52.14
N ALA A 362 16.48 -46.50 -52.39
CA ALA A 362 17.04 -47.38 -51.35
C ALA A 362 17.68 -46.61 -50.17
N GLN A 363 18.35 -45.49 -50.44
CA GLN A 363 19.01 -44.66 -49.41
C GLN A 363 18.00 -43.81 -48.62
N ASP A 364 17.00 -43.23 -49.29
CA ASP A 364 15.91 -42.47 -48.64
C ASP A 364 14.97 -43.39 -47.84
N SER A 365 14.85 -44.66 -48.26
CA SER A 365 14.00 -45.65 -47.58
C SER A 365 14.46 -45.94 -46.15
N GLN A 366 15.77 -45.89 -45.88
CA GLN A 366 16.30 -46.07 -44.52
C GLN A 366 15.96 -44.87 -43.63
N HIS A 367 16.11 -43.65 -44.15
CA HIS A 367 15.75 -42.42 -43.43
C HIS A 367 14.26 -42.37 -43.10
N ILE A 368 13.39 -42.66 -44.08
CA ILE A 368 11.93 -42.67 -43.89
C ILE A 368 11.50 -43.75 -42.89
N ARG A 369 12.17 -44.91 -42.84
CA ARG A 369 11.93 -45.95 -41.82
C ARG A 369 12.28 -45.47 -40.41
N GLN A 370 13.40 -44.77 -40.25
CA GLN A 370 13.80 -44.18 -38.97
C GLN A 370 12.75 -43.15 -38.51
N GLU A 371 12.26 -42.32 -39.42
CA GLU A 371 11.26 -41.30 -39.12
C GLU A 371 9.88 -41.89 -38.79
N ILE A 372 9.45 -42.93 -39.50
CA ILE A 372 8.25 -43.71 -39.15
C ILE A 372 8.40 -44.36 -37.77
N SER A 373 9.59 -44.88 -37.45
CA SER A 373 9.88 -45.44 -36.12
C SER A 373 9.75 -44.37 -35.04
N ASN A 374 10.29 -43.18 -35.27
CA ASN A 374 10.20 -42.05 -34.35
C ASN A 374 8.74 -41.58 -34.15
N LEU A 375 7.97 -41.44 -35.24
CA LEU A 375 6.55 -41.05 -35.17
C LEU A 375 5.68 -42.12 -34.48
N ARG A 376 6.01 -43.41 -34.64
CA ARG A 376 5.34 -44.50 -33.89
C ARG A 376 5.66 -44.41 -32.40
N GLN A 377 6.90 -44.13 -32.05
CA GLN A 377 7.32 -43.97 -30.66
C GLN A 377 6.63 -42.75 -30.01
N GLU A 378 6.55 -41.61 -30.71
CA GLU A 378 5.82 -40.42 -30.25
C GLU A 378 4.32 -40.72 -30.07
N LYS A 379 3.69 -41.39 -31.04
CA LYS A 379 2.27 -41.81 -30.93
C LYS A 379 2.04 -42.72 -29.72
N GLU A 380 2.92 -43.69 -29.48
CA GLU A 380 2.81 -44.59 -28.33
C GLU A 380 2.97 -43.84 -27.00
N GLN A 381 3.88 -42.85 -26.94
CA GLN A 381 4.04 -41.98 -25.77
C GLN A 381 2.79 -41.12 -25.52
N LEU A 382 2.19 -40.53 -26.55
CA LEU A 382 0.95 -39.75 -26.41
C LEU A 382 -0.25 -40.62 -26.03
N LEU A 383 -0.33 -41.86 -26.52
CA LEU A 383 -1.37 -42.82 -26.12
C LEU A 383 -1.24 -43.21 -24.64
N LYS A 384 -0.01 -43.39 -24.14
CA LYS A 384 0.26 -43.64 -22.71
C LYS A 384 -0.16 -42.43 -21.87
N GLN A 385 0.25 -41.22 -22.26
CA GLN A 385 -0.17 -39.98 -21.57
C GLN A 385 -1.69 -39.79 -21.57
N ARG A 386 -2.37 -40.08 -22.70
CA ARG A 386 -3.82 -40.02 -22.79
C ARG A 386 -4.50 -41.03 -21.87
N ALA A 387 -4.01 -42.27 -21.81
CA ALA A 387 -4.54 -43.29 -20.91
C ALA A 387 -4.38 -42.88 -19.44
N GLU A 388 -3.21 -42.35 -19.06
CA GLU A 388 -2.96 -41.84 -17.71
C GLU A 388 -3.89 -40.68 -17.31
N LEU A 389 -4.19 -39.76 -18.23
CA LEU A 389 -5.14 -38.67 -17.97
C LEU A 389 -6.60 -39.16 -17.90
N ASP A 390 -6.99 -40.16 -18.71
CA ASP A 390 -8.34 -40.75 -18.68
C ASP A 390 -8.56 -41.55 -17.40
N ASP A 391 -7.55 -42.29 -16.94
CA ASP A 391 -7.57 -43.01 -15.68
C ASP A 391 -7.69 -42.05 -14.48
N LYS A 392 -6.95 -40.93 -14.49
CA LYS A 392 -7.09 -39.87 -13.47
C LYS A 392 -8.49 -39.25 -13.46
N LEU A 393 -9.07 -39.02 -14.64
CA LEU A 393 -10.43 -38.49 -14.76
C LEU A 393 -11.48 -39.48 -14.21
N ARG A 394 -11.35 -40.77 -14.54
CA ARG A 394 -12.25 -41.84 -14.09
C ARG A 394 -12.17 -42.10 -12.58
N GLN A 395 -10.99 -42.00 -12.00
CA GLN A 395 -10.79 -42.18 -10.55
C GLN A 395 -11.40 -41.03 -9.73
N GLY A 396 -11.62 -39.86 -10.32
CA GLY A 396 -12.25 -38.72 -9.64
C GLY A 396 -11.34 -37.97 -8.65
N ASN A 397 -10.07 -38.40 -8.51
CA ASN A 397 -9.02 -37.79 -7.69
C ASN A 397 -8.49 -36.50 -8.35
N LEU A 398 -9.39 -35.53 -8.50
CA LEU A 398 -9.21 -34.29 -9.25
C LEU A 398 -8.88 -33.10 -8.35
N LEU A 399 -8.86 -33.33 -7.05
CA LEU A 399 -8.46 -32.40 -6.01
C LEU A 399 -7.14 -32.85 -5.40
N SER A 400 -6.46 -31.95 -4.70
CA SER A 400 -5.30 -32.34 -3.88
C SER A 400 -5.76 -33.29 -2.76
N PRO A 401 -4.94 -34.26 -2.30
CA PRO A 401 -5.27 -35.09 -1.14
C PRO A 401 -5.54 -34.28 0.13
N GLU A 402 -5.02 -33.05 0.23
CA GLU A 402 -5.38 -32.12 1.30
C GLU A 402 -6.79 -31.57 1.13
N GLU A 403 -7.18 -31.20 -0.09
CA GLU A 403 -8.52 -30.69 -0.42
C GLU A 403 -9.60 -31.77 -0.30
N GLU A 404 -9.28 -33.04 -0.54
CA GLU A 404 -10.20 -34.15 -0.31
C GLU A 404 -10.42 -34.41 1.18
N ARG A 405 -9.35 -34.32 1.99
CA ARG A 405 -9.47 -34.40 3.45
C ARG A 405 -10.28 -33.24 4.01
N THR A 406 -10.09 -32.02 3.50
CA THR A 406 -10.90 -30.89 3.96
C THR A 406 -12.36 -31.03 3.53
N LEU A 407 -12.65 -31.54 2.32
CA LEU A 407 -14.02 -31.82 1.91
C LEU A 407 -14.72 -32.82 2.86
N PHE A 408 -14.02 -33.88 3.25
CA PHE A 408 -14.53 -34.84 4.23
C PHE A 408 -14.79 -34.21 5.62
N GLN A 409 -13.84 -33.39 6.11
CA GLN A 409 -14.00 -32.66 7.37
C GLN A 409 -15.18 -31.67 7.33
N LEU A 410 -15.40 -31.02 6.18
CA LEU A 410 -16.55 -30.14 5.99
C LEU A 410 -17.86 -30.93 6.03
N ASP A 411 -17.93 -32.11 5.41
CA ASP A 411 -19.13 -32.97 5.45
C ASP A 411 -19.44 -33.44 6.89
N GLU A 412 -18.43 -33.89 7.65
CA GLU A 412 -18.58 -34.28 9.06
C GLU A 412 -19.01 -33.10 9.95
N ALA A 413 -18.42 -31.92 9.73
CA ALA A 413 -18.81 -30.71 10.46
C ALA A 413 -20.24 -30.26 10.13
N ILE A 414 -20.68 -30.39 8.87
CA ILE A 414 -22.06 -30.09 8.47
C ILE A 414 -23.04 -31.04 9.16
N GLU A 415 -22.74 -32.34 9.20
CA GLU A 415 -23.57 -33.35 9.88
C GLU A 415 -23.67 -33.09 11.39
N ALA A 416 -22.56 -32.70 12.03
CA ALA A 416 -22.55 -32.30 13.44
C ALA A 416 -23.40 -31.05 13.70
N LEU A 417 -23.38 -30.06 12.80
CA LEU A 417 -24.24 -28.88 12.89
C LEU A 417 -25.71 -29.24 12.67
N ASP A 418 -26.04 -30.22 11.84
CA ASP A 418 -27.41 -30.72 11.67
C ASP A 418 -27.95 -31.35 12.95
N ALA A 419 -27.17 -32.21 13.60
CA ALA A 419 -27.52 -32.75 14.92
C ALA A 419 -27.69 -31.63 15.98
N ALA A 420 -26.85 -30.60 15.94
CA ALA A 420 -26.97 -29.46 16.83
C ALA A 420 -28.24 -28.63 16.58
N ILE A 421 -28.64 -28.46 15.30
CA ILE A 421 -29.91 -27.82 14.94
C ILE A 421 -31.09 -28.63 15.48
N GLU A 422 -31.08 -29.95 15.32
CA GLU A 422 -32.14 -30.83 15.85
C GLU A 422 -32.28 -30.69 17.37
N TYR A 423 -31.18 -30.73 18.12
CA TYR A 423 -31.20 -30.50 19.56
C TYR A 423 -31.80 -29.14 19.94
N LYS A 424 -31.42 -28.07 19.22
CA LYS A 424 -32.01 -26.74 19.43
C LYS A 424 -33.50 -26.71 19.11
N ASN A 425 -33.95 -27.46 18.11
CA ASN A 425 -35.37 -27.53 17.74
C ASN A 425 -36.20 -28.19 18.83
N GLU A 426 -35.67 -29.26 19.43
CA GLU A 426 -36.32 -29.92 20.56
C GLU A 426 -36.39 -28.99 21.77
N ALA A 427 -35.30 -28.29 22.10
CA ALA A 427 -35.25 -27.31 23.18
C ALA A 427 -36.26 -26.16 22.97
N ILE A 428 -36.31 -25.59 21.76
CA ILE A 428 -37.29 -24.57 21.35
C ILE A 428 -38.72 -25.09 21.54
N THR A 429 -39.00 -26.31 21.05
CA THR A 429 -40.34 -26.91 21.12
C THR A 429 -40.77 -27.19 22.56
N GLN A 430 -39.84 -27.58 23.43
CA GLN A 430 -40.08 -27.77 24.85
C GLN A 430 -40.38 -26.43 25.56
N ARG A 431 -39.58 -25.39 25.30
CA ARG A 431 -39.78 -24.05 25.87
C ARG A 431 -41.10 -23.42 25.41
N GLN A 432 -41.44 -23.57 24.13
CA GLN A 432 -42.73 -23.13 23.59
C GLN A 432 -43.93 -23.83 24.24
N ARG A 433 -43.81 -25.13 24.54
CA ARG A 433 -44.86 -25.88 25.27
C ARG A 433 -45.03 -25.35 26.70
N GLN A 434 -43.95 -25.07 27.41
CA GLN A 434 -43.97 -24.48 28.76
C GLN A 434 -44.63 -23.09 28.74
N LEU A 435 -44.25 -22.23 27.79
CA LEU A 435 -44.82 -20.89 27.64
C LEU A 435 -46.30 -20.89 27.27
N ARG A 436 -46.75 -21.83 26.44
CA ARG A 436 -48.19 -21.99 26.13
C ARG A 436 -48.98 -22.41 27.37
N ALA A 437 -48.44 -23.30 28.19
CA ALA A 437 -49.09 -23.71 29.44
C ALA A 437 -49.18 -22.55 30.45
N SER A 438 -48.12 -21.75 30.60
CA SER A 438 -48.12 -20.60 31.51
C SER A 438 -49.00 -19.45 31.01
N GLY A 439 -49.03 -19.18 29.70
CA GLY A 439 -49.92 -18.19 29.10
C GLY A 439 -51.41 -18.49 29.31
N SER A 440 -51.80 -19.77 29.24
CA SER A 440 -53.19 -20.18 29.57
C SER A 440 -53.53 -19.90 31.03
N MET A 441 -52.62 -20.13 31.97
CA MET A 441 -52.81 -19.82 33.39
C MET A 441 -52.94 -18.31 33.63
N LEU A 442 -52.16 -17.49 32.90
CA LEU A 442 -52.25 -16.03 32.99
C LEU A 442 -53.62 -15.51 32.56
N THR A 443 -54.17 -16.00 31.43
CA THR A 443 -55.51 -15.57 30.98
C THR A 443 -56.62 -15.94 31.96
N GLN A 444 -56.56 -17.15 32.54
CA GLN A 444 -57.48 -17.57 33.60
C GLN A 444 -57.33 -16.69 34.84
N TRP A 445 -56.11 -16.27 35.15
CA TRP A 445 -55.84 -15.38 36.27
C TRP A 445 -56.30 -13.95 36.01
N GLU A 446 -56.09 -13.39 34.82
CA GLU A 446 -56.60 -12.07 34.42
C GLU A 446 -58.12 -12.01 34.64
N MET A 447 -58.83 -13.09 34.29
CA MET A 447 -60.25 -13.21 34.59
C MET A 447 -60.54 -13.22 36.10
N ASN A 448 -59.75 -13.91 36.91
CA ASN A 448 -59.90 -13.95 38.37
C ASN A 448 -59.54 -12.62 39.05
N LEU A 449 -58.49 -11.93 38.59
CA LEU A 449 -58.14 -10.58 39.04
C LEU A 449 -59.28 -9.62 38.72
N MET A 450 -59.77 -9.64 37.47
CA MET A 450 -60.89 -8.79 37.07
C MET A 450 -62.12 -9.06 37.92
N ALA A 451 -62.42 -10.33 38.23
CA ALA A 451 -63.48 -10.69 39.17
C ALA A 451 -63.24 -10.09 40.57
N LYS A 452 -62.03 -10.24 41.14
CA LYS A 452 -61.69 -9.64 42.45
C LYS A 452 -61.76 -8.10 42.45
N LEU A 453 -61.32 -7.47 41.35
CA LEU A 453 -61.37 -6.01 41.18
C LEU A 453 -62.83 -5.51 41.15
N THR A 454 -63.75 -6.30 40.59
CA THR A 454 -65.18 -5.97 40.58
C THR A 454 -65.84 -6.03 41.97
N TYR A 455 -65.23 -6.70 42.94
CA TYR A 455 -65.73 -6.74 44.34
C TYR A 455 -65.16 -5.63 45.23
N LEU A 456 -64.21 -4.81 44.73
CA LEU A 456 -63.67 -3.70 45.49
C LEU A 456 -64.66 -2.54 45.56
N SER A 457 -64.70 -1.86 46.70
CA SER A 457 -65.43 -0.61 46.84
C SER A 457 -64.79 0.50 45.99
N ALA A 458 -65.58 1.55 45.71
CA ALA A 458 -65.10 2.70 44.95
C ALA A 458 -63.95 3.45 45.66
N SER A 459 -63.81 3.34 46.98
CA SER A 459 -62.71 3.91 47.76
C SER A 459 -61.43 3.10 47.64
N GLU A 460 -61.52 1.77 47.74
CA GLU A 460 -60.38 0.86 47.58
C GLU A 460 -59.80 0.94 46.16
N THR A 461 -60.68 0.97 45.14
CA THR A 461 -60.27 1.10 43.73
C THR A 461 -59.55 2.43 43.48
N ARG A 462 -60.04 3.54 44.05
CA ARG A 462 -59.38 4.86 43.94
C ARG A 462 -58.02 4.87 44.64
N ALA A 463 -57.90 4.28 45.82
CA ALA A 463 -56.62 4.21 46.54
C ALA A 463 -55.58 3.35 45.80
N LEU A 464 -56.01 2.24 45.20
CA LEU A 464 -55.16 1.39 44.37
C LEU A 464 -54.67 2.16 43.13
N LEU A 465 -55.58 2.86 42.43
CA LEU A 465 -55.23 3.69 41.28
C LEU A 465 -54.19 4.75 41.65
N CYS A 466 -54.37 5.51 42.72
CA CYS A 466 -53.40 6.53 43.14
C CYS A 466 -52.00 5.93 43.36
N LYS A 467 -51.89 4.80 44.07
CA LYS A 467 -50.60 4.13 44.33
C LYS A 467 -49.89 3.70 43.03
N TYR A 468 -50.61 3.12 42.08
CA TYR A 468 -50.03 2.73 40.80
C TYR A 468 -49.72 3.94 39.91
N PHE A 469 -50.54 4.99 39.96
CA PHE A 469 -50.23 6.25 39.29
C PHE A 469 -48.92 6.86 39.83
N ASP A 470 -48.74 6.91 41.15
CA ASP A 470 -47.49 7.39 41.76
C ASP A 470 -46.30 6.52 41.32
N LYS A 471 -46.46 5.19 41.33
CA LYS A 471 -45.40 4.28 40.85
C LYS A 471 -45.06 4.51 39.38
N VAL A 472 -46.07 4.72 38.52
CA VAL A 472 -45.84 5.05 37.10
C VAL A 472 -45.13 6.39 36.97
N VAL A 473 -45.50 7.41 37.75
CA VAL A 473 -44.82 8.71 37.74
C VAL A 473 -43.35 8.58 38.15
N SER A 474 -43.05 7.86 39.24
CA SER A 474 -41.66 7.63 39.67
C SER A 474 -40.84 6.88 38.62
N LEU A 475 -41.39 5.83 38.01
CA LEU A 475 -40.72 5.09 36.94
C LEU A 475 -40.48 5.97 35.71
N ARG A 476 -41.42 6.86 35.36
CA ARG A 476 -41.24 7.82 34.26
C ARG A 476 -40.17 8.87 34.56
N GLU A 477 -39.99 9.25 35.82
CA GLU A 477 -38.90 10.13 36.24
C GLU A 477 -37.53 9.45 36.18
N GLU A 478 -37.45 8.19 36.63
CA GLU A 478 -36.23 7.37 36.50
C GLU A 478 -35.88 7.12 35.04
N GLU A 479 -36.86 6.80 34.18
CA GLU A 479 -36.69 6.66 32.74
C GLU A 479 -36.10 7.94 32.13
N ARG A 480 -36.66 9.12 32.46
CA ARG A 480 -36.14 10.41 31.99
C ARG A 480 -34.70 10.66 32.44
N LYS A 481 -34.37 10.35 33.70
CA LYS A 481 -33.00 10.48 34.22
C LYS A 481 -32.02 9.60 33.44
N LEU A 482 -32.38 8.34 33.19
CA LEU A 482 -31.56 7.43 32.40
C LEU A 482 -31.42 7.90 30.95
N GLN A 483 -32.50 8.39 30.33
CA GLN A 483 -32.45 8.96 28.98
C GLN A 483 -31.47 10.14 28.88
N MET A 484 -31.43 11.02 29.88
CA MET A 484 -30.45 12.11 29.91
C MET A 484 -29.01 11.59 29.99
N VAL A 485 -28.74 10.61 30.85
CA VAL A 485 -27.40 10.00 30.98
C VAL A 485 -27.00 9.31 29.68
N LEU A 486 -27.92 8.60 29.03
CA LEU A 486 -27.67 7.98 27.72
C LEU A 486 -27.33 9.04 26.66
N ALA A 487 -28.08 10.13 26.58
CA ALA A 487 -27.80 11.22 25.64
C ALA A 487 -26.43 11.87 25.90
N GLU A 488 -26.02 12.03 27.18
CA GLU A 488 -24.69 12.53 27.52
C GLU A 488 -23.58 11.56 27.10
N LEU A 489 -23.77 10.26 27.31
CA LEU A 489 -22.81 9.24 26.88
C LEU A 489 -22.72 9.16 25.35
N GLU A 490 -23.85 9.26 24.62
CA GLU A 490 -23.87 9.35 23.16
C GLU A 490 -23.04 10.56 22.68
N MET A 491 -23.24 11.73 23.27
CA MET A 491 -22.46 12.94 22.96
C MET A 491 -20.96 12.75 23.21
N ARG A 492 -20.56 12.12 24.32
CA ARG A 492 -19.15 11.84 24.61
C ARG A 492 -18.53 10.86 23.61
N VAL A 493 -19.28 9.84 23.18
CA VAL A 493 -18.81 8.89 22.15
C VAL A 493 -18.61 9.61 20.82
N GLU A 494 -19.53 10.49 20.43
CA GLU A 494 -19.38 11.30 19.20
C GLU A 494 -18.18 12.24 19.27
N GLU A 495 -17.93 12.90 20.40
CA GLU A 495 -16.75 13.75 20.61
C GLU A 495 -15.44 12.95 20.47
N GLN A 496 -15.39 11.75 21.05
CA GLN A 496 -14.24 10.85 20.91
C GLN A 496 -14.04 10.40 19.46
N GLN A 497 -15.12 10.05 18.75
CA GLN A 497 -15.05 9.68 17.32
C GLN A 497 -14.54 10.85 16.46
N HIS A 498 -14.98 12.08 16.75
CA HIS A 498 -14.47 13.27 16.09
C HIS A 498 -12.97 13.49 16.34
N LEU A 499 -12.51 13.29 17.58
CA LEU A 499 -11.09 13.38 17.92
C LEU A 499 -10.27 12.31 17.20
N VAL A 500 -10.75 11.06 17.15
CA VAL A 500 -10.09 9.98 16.41
C VAL A 500 -9.96 10.34 14.93
N GLY A 501 -11.05 10.75 14.28
CA GLY A 501 -11.01 11.15 12.87
C GLY A 501 -10.08 12.35 12.60
N TRP A 502 -9.99 13.30 13.54
CA TRP A 502 -9.05 14.42 13.43
C TRP A 502 -7.59 13.96 13.55
N LEU A 503 -7.28 13.07 14.50
CA LEU A 503 -5.95 12.51 14.69
C LEU A 503 -5.51 11.67 13.49
N GLU A 504 -6.42 10.87 12.91
CA GLU A 504 -6.19 10.11 11.69
C GLU A 504 -5.85 11.04 10.52
N ALA A 505 -6.65 12.09 10.29
CA ALA A 505 -6.38 13.07 9.24
C ALA A 505 -5.05 13.82 9.45
N ALA A 506 -4.72 14.16 10.70
CA ALA A 506 -3.45 14.80 11.04
C ALA A 506 -2.25 13.87 10.76
N LEU A 507 -2.38 12.58 11.10
CA LEU A 507 -1.36 11.57 10.84
C LEU A 507 -1.13 11.38 9.33
N GLU A 508 -2.20 11.24 8.55
CA GLU A 508 -2.11 11.12 7.08
C GLU A 508 -1.42 12.34 6.45
N ARG A 509 -1.75 13.55 6.91
CA ARG A 509 -1.13 14.78 6.44
C ARG A 509 0.37 14.83 6.77
N GLN A 510 0.75 14.43 7.99
CA GLN A 510 2.16 14.32 8.38
C GLN A 510 2.91 13.29 7.52
N GLN A 511 2.28 12.16 7.18
CA GLN A 511 2.87 11.16 6.29
C GLN A 511 3.12 11.72 4.88
N LEU A 512 2.16 12.45 4.31
CA LEU A 512 2.36 13.09 3.00
C LEU A 512 3.43 14.18 3.04
N ASP A 513 3.51 14.96 4.12
CA ASP A 513 4.53 16.00 4.28
C ASP A 513 5.94 15.43 4.44
N THR A 514 6.09 14.34 5.20
CA THR A 514 7.36 13.61 5.32
C THR A 514 7.81 13.00 4.00
N ASP A 515 6.90 12.41 3.21
CA ASP A 515 7.19 11.89 1.87
C ASP A 515 7.63 13.00 0.89
N ARG A 516 7.02 14.19 0.96
CA ARG A 516 7.45 15.35 0.17
C ARG A 516 8.85 15.83 0.56
N ARG A 517 9.14 15.95 1.86
CA ARG A 517 10.48 16.33 2.34
C ARG A 517 11.54 15.33 1.88
N LEU A 518 11.25 14.03 1.97
CA LEU A 518 12.14 12.98 1.46
C LEU A 518 12.35 13.12 -0.06
N THR A 519 11.28 13.30 -0.82
CA THR A 519 11.36 13.49 -2.28
C THR A 519 12.20 14.73 -2.63
N GLN A 520 12.07 15.80 -1.86
CA GLN A 520 12.86 17.02 -2.05
C GLN A 520 14.36 16.79 -1.76
N GLN A 521 14.70 16.11 -0.67
CA GLN A 521 16.09 15.73 -0.37
C GLN A 521 16.69 14.84 -1.47
N GLN A 522 15.89 13.92 -2.01
CA GLN A 522 16.32 13.09 -3.14
C GLN A 522 16.57 13.93 -4.40
N LYS A 523 15.72 14.92 -4.69
CA LYS A 523 15.96 15.87 -5.79
C LYS A 523 17.23 16.70 -5.59
N GLU A 524 17.52 17.15 -4.37
CA GLU A 524 18.75 17.90 -4.08
C GLU A 524 20.00 17.02 -4.23
N HIS A 525 19.95 15.79 -3.73
CA HIS A 525 21.01 14.82 -3.96
C HIS A 525 21.24 14.57 -5.45
N GLU A 526 20.16 14.42 -6.21
CA GLU A 526 20.23 14.21 -7.65
C GLU A 526 20.88 15.37 -8.41
N ARG A 527 20.55 16.62 -8.04
CA ARG A 527 21.21 17.82 -8.59
C ARG A 527 22.72 17.84 -8.30
N ASN A 528 23.12 17.41 -7.10
CA ASN A 528 24.54 17.31 -6.76
C ASN A 528 25.26 16.26 -7.61
N VAL A 529 24.61 15.12 -7.88
CA VAL A 529 25.15 14.09 -8.78
C VAL A 529 25.27 14.61 -10.21
N GLN A 530 24.26 15.33 -10.71
CA GLN A 530 24.32 15.98 -12.02
C GLN A 530 25.51 16.95 -12.13
N LEU A 531 25.75 17.76 -11.10
CA LEU A 531 26.91 18.66 -11.06
C LEU A 531 28.24 17.90 -11.11
N LEU A 532 28.35 16.80 -10.35
CA LEU A 532 29.56 15.96 -10.37
C LEU A 532 29.79 15.32 -11.74
N LEU A 533 28.73 14.81 -12.38
CA LEU A 533 28.82 14.24 -13.73
C LEU A 533 29.23 15.29 -14.77
N GLN A 534 28.71 16.52 -14.65
CA GLN A 534 29.11 17.65 -15.50
C GLN A 534 30.59 17.97 -15.31
N GLN A 535 31.07 18.09 -14.07
CA GLN A 535 32.49 18.33 -13.78
C GLN A 535 33.40 17.22 -14.33
N CYS A 536 32.98 15.95 -14.21
CA CYS A 536 33.73 14.84 -14.80
C CYS A 536 33.78 14.91 -16.33
N ARG A 537 32.70 15.36 -16.98
CA ARG A 537 32.67 15.56 -18.43
C ARG A 537 33.62 16.69 -18.85
N ASP A 538 33.52 17.83 -18.19
CA ASP A 538 34.35 19.01 -18.49
C ASP A 538 35.85 18.71 -18.32
N GLN A 539 36.24 17.97 -17.27
CA GLN A 539 37.63 17.54 -17.05
C GLN A 539 38.18 16.68 -18.20
N MET A 540 37.36 15.83 -18.81
CA MET A 540 37.81 15.01 -19.95
C MET A 540 37.95 15.85 -21.22
N ASP A 541 37.01 16.75 -21.48
CA ASP A 541 37.04 17.64 -22.64
C ASP A 541 38.21 18.63 -22.57
N GLU A 542 38.49 19.19 -21.39
CA GLU A 542 39.67 20.03 -21.16
C GLU A 542 40.99 19.25 -21.32
N GLY A 543 41.05 18.00 -20.86
CA GLY A 543 42.22 17.14 -21.04
C GLY A 543 42.51 16.83 -22.51
N LEU A 544 41.46 16.63 -23.32
CA LEU A 544 41.57 16.44 -24.77
C LEU A 544 42.00 17.73 -25.48
N ALA A 545 41.37 18.87 -25.15
CA ALA A 545 41.74 20.17 -25.71
C ALA A 545 43.17 20.59 -25.34
N GLY A 546 43.62 20.28 -24.12
CA GLY A 546 44.98 20.53 -23.67
C GLY A 546 46.02 19.74 -24.46
N ARG A 547 45.79 18.43 -24.68
CA ARG A 547 46.66 17.61 -25.55
C ARG A 547 46.65 18.08 -26.99
N GLN A 548 45.49 18.46 -27.52
CA GLN A 548 45.38 18.96 -28.89
C GLN A 548 46.22 20.23 -29.08
N ARG A 549 46.14 21.20 -28.16
CA ARG A 549 47.02 22.40 -28.20
C ARG A 549 48.50 22.05 -28.11
N GLN A 550 48.87 21.03 -27.33
CA GLN A 550 50.27 20.57 -27.27
C GLN A 550 50.74 20.01 -28.61
N TYR A 551 49.94 19.19 -29.28
CA TYR A 551 50.27 18.67 -30.61
C TYR A 551 50.33 19.78 -31.67
N GLU A 552 49.41 20.74 -31.64
CA GLU A 552 49.44 21.91 -32.53
C GLU A 552 50.73 22.74 -32.33
N GLY A 553 51.17 22.94 -31.08
CA GLY A 553 52.43 23.61 -30.77
C GLY A 553 53.66 22.85 -31.27
N LEU A 554 53.70 21.52 -31.13
CA LEU A 554 54.78 20.68 -31.67
C LEU A 554 54.84 20.74 -33.19
N ILE A 555 53.69 20.64 -33.87
CA ILE A 555 53.59 20.74 -35.33
C ILE A 555 54.07 22.12 -35.80
N HIS A 556 53.72 23.19 -35.10
CA HIS A 556 54.18 24.53 -35.41
C HIS A 556 55.70 24.67 -35.28
N ASN A 557 56.29 24.16 -34.20
CA ASN A 557 57.74 24.18 -33.99
C ASN A 557 58.49 23.39 -35.07
N LEU A 558 58.03 22.18 -35.38
CA LEU A 558 58.60 21.36 -36.45
C LEU A 558 58.47 22.03 -37.82
N SER A 559 57.34 22.69 -38.09
CA SER A 559 57.14 23.46 -39.33
C SER A 559 58.12 24.63 -39.43
N LYS A 560 58.41 25.29 -38.31
CA LYS A 560 59.41 26.36 -38.21
C LYS A 560 60.82 25.82 -38.47
N GLU A 561 61.22 24.73 -37.82
CA GLU A 561 62.52 24.10 -38.08
C GLU A 561 62.67 23.63 -39.53
N LEU A 562 61.61 23.07 -40.11
CA LEU A 562 61.58 22.63 -41.49
C LEU A 562 61.66 23.82 -42.46
N SER A 563 61.06 24.96 -42.12
CA SER A 563 61.23 26.21 -42.88
C SER A 563 62.68 26.72 -42.85
N LEU A 564 63.33 26.65 -41.67
CA LEU A 564 64.75 27.03 -41.51
C LEU A 564 65.69 26.09 -42.27
N CYS A 565 65.44 24.78 -42.23
CA CYS A 565 66.17 23.81 -43.05
C CYS A 565 65.95 24.06 -44.55
N LYS A 566 64.74 24.44 -44.97
CA LYS A 566 64.45 24.78 -46.37
C LYS A 566 65.19 26.04 -46.82
N THR A 567 65.20 27.10 -46.00
CA THR A 567 65.94 28.33 -46.34
C THR A 567 67.45 28.08 -46.37
N ALA A 568 67.99 27.34 -45.39
CA ALA A 568 69.39 26.93 -45.39
C ALA A 568 69.76 26.09 -46.63
N ASN A 569 68.87 25.16 -47.04
CA ASN A 569 69.05 24.39 -48.27
C ASN A 569 68.97 25.26 -49.54
N GLN A 570 68.09 26.26 -49.58
CA GLN A 570 68.01 27.21 -50.69
C GLN A 570 69.29 28.07 -50.78
N GLU A 571 69.82 28.53 -49.66
CA GLU A 571 71.09 29.25 -49.60
C GLU A 571 72.27 28.39 -50.07
N LEU A 572 72.33 27.12 -49.64
CA LEU A 572 73.32 26.17 -50.13
C LEU A 572 73.15 25.89 -51.62
N ASN A 573 71.92 25.72 -52.11
CA ASN A 573 71.65 25.54 -53.55
C ASN A 573 72.02 26.78 -54.38
N ASN A 574 71.77 27.98 -53.86
CA ASN A 574 72.18 29.22 -54.51
C ASN A 574 73.71 29.34 -54.53
N LYS A 575 74.39 29.04 -53.42
CA LYS A 575 75.87 28.96 -53.38
C LYS A 575 76.42 27.93 -54.37
N ILE A 576 75.78 26.76 -54.50
CA ILE A 576 76.16 25.75 -55.50
C ILE A 576 75.93 26.28 -56.92
N ARG A 577 74.80 26.97 -57.18
CA ARG A 577 74.50 27.60 -58.48
C ARG A 577 75.50 28.71 -58.83
N ASP A 578 75.86 29.53 -57.86
CA ASP A 578 76.84 30.62 -58.00
C ASP A 578 78.26 30.06 -58.25
N MET A 579 78.59 28.90 -57.66
CA MET A 579 79.85 28.18 -57.93
C MET A 579 79.84 27.45 -59.29
N CYS A 580 78.68 27.05 -59.80
CA CYS A 580 78.52 26.45 -61.13
C CYS A 580 78.31 27.48 -62.27
N GLY A 581 78.20 28.78 -61.96
CA GLY A 581 77.87 29.87 -62.89
C GLY A 581 79.04 30.68 -63.45
N LEU A 582 80.28 30.19 -63.37
CA LEU A 582 81.43 30.80 -64.06
C LEU A 582 81.47 30.36 -65.53
N GLY A 583 80.58 30.93 -66.34
CA GLY A 583 80.54 30.72 -67.80
C GLY A 583 79.47 31.56 -68.52
N ASP A 584 79.95 32.61 -69.17
CA ASP A 584 79.35 33.42 -70.26
C ASP A 584 78.40 34.60 -69.98
N GLN A 585 78.85 35.76 -70.47
CA GLN A 585 78.10 37.01 -70.63
C GLN A 585 77.37 37.07 -71.98
N ASN A 586 76.13 37.60 -72.01
CA ASN A 586 75.77 38.73 -72.88
C ASN A 586 74.32 39.29 -72.70
N LYS A 587 74.27 40.60 -72.43
CA LYS A 587 73.41 41.70 -72.96
C LYS A 587 71.86 41.75 -72.89
N SER A 588 71.43 42.95 -72.42
CA SER A 588 70.24 43.81 -72.74
C SER A 588 68.87 43.42 -72.15
N GLY A 589 67.99 44.31 -71.66
CA GLY A 589 67.92 45.77 -71.46
C GLY A 589 66.47 46.20 -71.08
N LEU A 590 66.32 47.23 -70.22
CA LEU A 590 65.09 48.03 -69.85
C LEU A 590 63.83 47.27 -69.32
N ASP A 591 63.02 47.74 -68.36
CA ASP A 591 62.50 49.08 -68.04
C ASP A 591 61.87 49.16 -66.61
N LYS A 592 61.88 50.37 -66.00
CA LYS A 592 60.96 51.07 -65.01
C LYS A 592 60.06 50.25 -64.02
N VAL A 593 59.70 50.63 -62.77
CA VAL A 593 59.64 51.85 -61.90
C VAL A 593 59.16 51.40 -60.47
N PRO A 594 59.23 52.22 -59.40
CA PRO A 594 59.34 51.80 -57.99
C PRO A 594 58.17 52.25 -57.06
N CYS A 595 58.11 51.75 -55.80
CA CYS A 595 57.49 52.39 -54.60
C CYS A 595 57.99 51.69 -53.31
N LYS A 596 58.79 52.35 -52.44
CA LYS A 596 58.46 53.01 -51.15
C LYS A 596 57.79 52.11 -50.08
N ALA A 597 58.51 51.81 -48.98
CA ALA A 597 58.45 52.47 -47.65
C ALA A 597 57.43 51.75 -46.72
N SER A 598 57.54 51.61 -45.40
CA SER A 598 58.44 52.07 -44.33
C SER A 598 58.03 51.27 -43.07
N GLY A 599 58.87 51.31 -42.02
CA GLY A 599 58.45 51.06 -40.63
C GLY A 599 59.39 50.09 -39.91
N ASP A 600 60.55 50.59 -39.49
CA ASP A 600 60.88 50.98 -38.10
C ASP A 600 61.08 49.77 -37.17
N SER A 601 62.33 49.40 -36.90
CA SER A 601 63.20 49.96 -35.86
C SER A 601 62.85 49.39 -34.48
N THR A 602 63.74 48.57 -33.91
CA THR A 602 64.45 48.91 -32.66
C THR A 602 65.64 47.95 -32.51
N LYS A 603 66.84 48.54 -32.36
CA LYS A 603 68.09 47.89 -31.95
C LYS A 603 67.94 47.21 -30.58
N TYR A 604 68.69 46.15 -30.31
CA TYR A 604 69.63 46.02 -29.18
C TYR A 604 70.22 44.60 -29.20
N THR A 605 71.52 44.50 -29.49
CA THR A 605 72.41 43.47 -28.95
C THR A 605 73.03 44.07 -27.67
N PRO A 606 73.38 43.30 -26.61
CA PRO A 606 74.35 42.21 -26.73
C PRO A 606 74.11 40.96 -25.83
N GLU A 607 74.76 39.85 -26.20
CA GLU A 607 75.18 38.70 -25.34
C GLU A 607 76.18 39.16 -24.24
N PRO A 608 76.66 38.33 -23.28
CA PRO A 608 76.26 36.98 -22.83
C PRO A 608 76.08 36.89 -21.28
N ASP A 609 75.49 35.81 -20.72
CA ASP A 609 76.12 35.16 -19.55
C ASP A 609 75.61 33.73 -19.26
N ARG A 610 76.54 32.87 -18.87
CA ARG A 610 76.30 31.50 -18.41
C ARG A 610 75.88 31.52 -16.94
N VAL A 611 75.08 30.53 -16.49
CA VAL A 611 75.38 29.58 -15.39
C VAL A 611 74.11 28.92 -14.81
N HIS A 612 74.13 27.58 -14.86
CA HIS A 612 73.54 26.55 -13.99
C HIS A 612 72.17 26.68 -13.28
N LYS A 613 71.25 25.83 -13.76
CA LYS A 613 70.33 24.90 -13.04
C LYS A 613 70.32 24.92 -11.49
N SER A 614 69.10 24.91 -10.92
CA SER A 614 68.64 23.90 -9.93
C SER A 614 67.14 24.09 -9.62
N ARG A 615 66.28 23.10 -9.87
CA ARG A 615 65.81 22.14 -8.85
C ARG A 615 65.16 22.79 -7.60
N GLU A 616 64.29 23.79 -7.77
CA GLU A 616 63.54 24.35 -6.62
C GLU A 616 62.03 24.58 -6.87
N GLU A 617 61.52 24.53 -8.10
CA GLU A 617 60.08 24.80 -8.37
C GLU A 617 59.13 23.60 -8.17
N MET A 618 59.65 22.40 -7.85
CA MET A 618 58.82 21.19 -7.73
C MET A 618 58.40 20.84 -6.29
N ARG A 619 58.71 21.70 -5.30
CA ARG A 619 58.34 21.48 -3.88
C ARG A 619 57.43 22.56 -3.27
N GLU A 620 56.88 23.48 -4.06
CA GLU A 620 55.93 24.48 -3.54
C GLU A 620 54.45 24.17 -3.83
N LEU A 621 54.13 23.05 -4.47
CA LEU A 621 52.74 22.65 -4.75
C LEU A 621 52.10 21.73 -3.69
N VAL A 622 52.79 21.44 -2.58
CA VAL A 622 52.26 20.54 -1.54
C VAL A 622 51.73 21.29 -0.31
N ASN A 623 51.95 22.60 -0.17
CA ASN A 623 51.44 23.40 0.95
C ASN A 623 50.85 24.76 0.51
N ALA A 624 49.95 24.77 -0.48
CA ALA A 624 49.10 25.93 -0.75
C ALA A 624 47.82 25.85 0.12
N PRO A 625 47.44 26.88 0.89
CA PRO A 625 46.19 26.88 1.61
C PRO A 625 45.01 26.89 0.64
N LEU A 626 44.00 26.07 0.92
CA LEU A 626 42.80 25.92 0.07
C LEU A 626 42.06 27.27 -0.14
N PRO A 627 41.37 27.45 -1.29
CA PRO A 627 40.73 28.70 -1.66
C PRO A 627 39.58 29.12 -0.71
N PRO A 628 39.31 30.43 -0.56
CA PRO A 628 38.34 30.97 0.40
C PRO A 628 36.91 30.45 0.25
N THR A 629 36.54 29.93 -0.93
CA THR A 629 35.22 29.38 -1.25
C THR A 629 34.91 28.06 -0.55
N TRP A 630 35.92 27.45 0.09
CA TRP A 630 35.78 26.23 0.90
C TRP A 630 35.74 26.52 2.41
N ARG A 631 35.78 27.80 2.82
CA ARG A 631 35.37 28.17 4.18
C ARG A 631 33.84 28.22 4.21
N ARG A 632 33.23 27.33 4.98
CA ARG A 632 31.79 27.37 5.31
C ARG A 632 31.43 28.75 5.87
N SER A 633 30.58 29.48 5.16
CA SER A 633 29.89 30.67 5.64
C SER A 633 28.40 30.42 5.50
N SER A 634 27.79 29.89 6.58
CA SER A 634 26.42 30.15 7.02
C SER A 634 26.09 29.22 8.20
N LEU A 635 26.39 29.68 9.42
CA LEU A 635 25.50 29.47 10.56
C LEU A 635 25.09 30.87 11.03
N PRO A 636 23.79 31.21 11.05
CA PRO A 636 23.26 32.22 11.95
C PRO A 636 23.39 31.71 13.39
N THR A 637 23.86 32.59 14.25
CA THR A 637 23.92 32.46 15.71
C THR A 637 22.53 32.24 16.29
N GLU A 638 22.23 31.03 16.77
CA GLU A 638 21.44 30.73 17.96
C GLU A 638 21.54 29.22 18.26
N ASP A 639 21.46 28.85 19.54
CA ASP A 639 21.55 27.48 20.09
C ASP A 639 22.93 26.82 20.26
N GLN A 640 23.83 27.50 20.97
CA GLN A 640 25.07 26.90 21.48
C GLN A 640 24.94 26.27 22.88
N HIS A 641 23.78 26.38 23.55
CA HIS A 641 23.60 25.89 24.92
C HIS A 641 23.12 24.43 25.04
N VAL A 642 22.56 23.83 23.98
CA VAL A 642 21.98 22.47 24.05
C VAL A 642 23.00 21.37 23.73
N MET A 643 24.09 21.70 23.04
CA MET A 643 25.11 20.73 22.59
C MET A 643 26.29 20.56 23.57
N GLU A 644 26.41 21.44 24.57
CA GLU A 644 27.40 21.32 25.65
C GLU A 644 26.96 20.27 26.70
N GLU A 645 25.64 20.14 26.93
CA GLU A 645 25.04 19.23 27.93
C GLU A 645 25.08 17.75 27.49
N LEU A 646 25.08 17.50 26.18
CA LEU A 646 25.12 16.13 25.63
C LEU A 646 26.54 15.55 25.59
N ARG A 647 27.57 16.39 25.44
CA ARG A 647 28.97 15.96 25.44
C ARG A 647 29.49 15.63 26.85
N GLN A 648 28.96 16.30 27.86
CA GLN A 648 29.31 16.03 29.27
C GLN A 648 28.70 14.73 29.81
N ARG A 649 27.74 14.10 29.10
CA ARG A 649 27.11 12.82 29.51
C ARG A 649 27.76 11.56 28.94
N VAL A 650 28.68 11.67 27.97
CA VAL A 650 29.32 10.49 27.32
C VAL A 650 30.74 10.24 27.86
N ALA A 651 31.25 11.13 28.72
CA ALA A 651 32.63 11.08 29.20
C ALA A 651 32.85 10.41 30.58
N CYS A 652 31.84 9.73 31.14
CA CYS A 652 32.02 8.97 32.37
C CYS A 652 31.60 7.51 32.17
N GLU A 653 32.48 6.61 32.62
CA GLU A 653 32.31 5.15 32.76
C GLU A 653 32.67 4.29 31.53
N LEU A 654 33.97 4.14 31.26
CA LEU A 654 34.58 2.85 30.92
C LEU A 654 35.97 2.77 31.57
N PRO A 655 36.32 1.66 32.25
CA PRO A 655 37.71 1.27 32.42
C PRO A 655 38.09 0.08 31.50
N PRO A 656 39.40 -0.12 31.22
CA PRO A 656 39.86 -0.77 29.99
C PRO A 656 40.58 -2.13 30.17
N ASN A 657 40.90 -2.75 29.03
CA ASN A 657 41.80 -3.91 28.77
C ASN A 657 41.11 -5.29 28.85
N ARG A 658 41.32 -6.28 27.96
CA ARG A 658 42.52 -6.67 27.22
C ARG A 658 42.15 -7.59 26.03
N ILE A 659 43.07 -7.67 25.08
CA ILE A 659 43.16 -8.49 23.85
C ILE A 659 42.83 -9.98 24.06
N VAL A 660 42.16 -10.62 23.07
CA VAL A 660 42.46 -11.92 22.42
C VAL A 660 41.19 -12.45 21.69
N GLN A 661 41.30 -12.73 20.39
CA GLN A 661 40.57 -13.81 19.70
C GLN A 661 41.58 -14.96 19.53
N PRO A 662 41.21 -16.27 19.55
CA PRO A 662 40.35 -16.85 18.50
C PRO A 662 39.52 -18.12 18.85
N ASN A 663 38.76 -18.56 17.83
CA ASN A 663 38.38 -19.95 17.47
C ASN A 663 37.08 -20.63 17.96
N MET A 664 36.27 -20.94 16.93
CA MET A 664 35.71 -22.25 16.53
C MET A 664 34.75 -23.04 17.43
N ASN A 665 33.72 -23.55 16.73
CA ASN A 665 33.01 -24.83 16.88
C ASN A 665 31.67 -24.92 17.65
N VAL A 666 30.64 -25.24 16.84
CA VAL A 666 29.81 -26.47 16.90
C VAL A 666 28.52 -26.48 17.73
N ASN A 667 27.45 -26.83 17.01
CA ASN A 667 26.19 -27.51 17.37
C ASN A 667 25.16 -26.80 18.26
N THR A 668 23.95 -26.58 17.74
CA THR A 668 22.81 -27.52 17.70
C THR A 668 22.05 -27.54 19.02
N ALA A 669 20.86 -26.95 19.04
CA ALA A 669 19.64 -27.65 19.42
C ALA A 669 18.42 -26.71 19.28
N TYR A 670 17.43 -27.22 18.54
CA TYR A 670 16.01 -26.94 18.71
C TYR A 670 15.62 -26.83 20.18
N TRP A 671 14.68 -25.95 20.54
CA TRP A 671 13.49 -26.30 21.32
C TRP A 671 12.44 -25.20 21.20
N SER A 672 11.23 -25.63 20.85
CA SER A 672 9.96 -24.91 20.91
C SER A 672 9.60 -24.55 22.35
N GLY A 673 8.81 -23.48 22.54
CA GLY A 673 8.21 -23.22 23.84
C GLY A 673 7.58 -21.84 23.97
N THR A 674 6.30 -21.76 23.64
CA THR A 674 5.31 -20.76 24.08
C THR A 674 5.44 -20.45 25.57
N GLY A 675 5.33 -19.17 25.94
CA GLY A 675 5.25 -18.74 27.33
C GLY A 675 5.00 -17.25 27.46
N SER A 676 3.71 -16.89 27.54
CA SER A 676 3.20 -15.59 27.98
C SER A 676 3.87 -15.14 29.28
N LEU A 677 4.28 -13.88 29.37
CA LEU A 677 4.41 -13.22 30.67
C LEU A 677 3.89 -11.78 30.65
N SER A 678 3.05 -11.59 31.65
CA SER A 678 2.33 -10.43 32.13
C SER A 678 3.22 -9.26 32.56
N VAL A 679 2.67 -8.08 32.26
CA VAL A 679 2.74 -6.81 33.00
C VAL A 679 3.29 -6.91 34.42
N THR A 680 4.36 -6.16 34.68
CA THR A 680 4.59 -5.47 35.95
C THR A 680 5.31 -4.14 35.69
N LYS A 681 4.71 -3.04 36.19
CA LYS A 681 5.37 -1.76 36.49
C LYS A 681 5.45 -1.63 38.02
N PRO A 682 6.43 -0.89 38.54
CA PRO A 682 6.07 0.35 39.23
C PRO A 682 7.04 1.50 38.89
N ARG A 683 6.55 2.64 38.38
CA ARG A 683 6.21 3.89 39.10
C ARG A 683 7.30 4.37 40.08
N ARG A 684 8.00 5.45 39.70
CA ARG A 684 8.63 6.44 40.59
C ARG A 684 8.14 7.83 40.19
N GLU A 685 7.51 8.52 41.14
CA GLU A 685 7.15 9.93 41.10
C GLU A 685 8.37 10.84 40.87
N SER A 686 8.15 11.97 40.19
CA SER A 686 8.86 13.20 40.50
C SER A 686 7.93 14.40 40.32
N ARG A 687 7.85 15.22 41.38
CA ARG A 687 7.01 16.41 41.51
C ARG A 687 7.62 17.58 40.75
N ARG A 688 6.80 18.44 40.13
CA ARG A 688 6.94 19.91 40.19
C ARG A 688 5.63 20.59 39.78
N SER A 689 5.46 21.76 40.37
CA SER A 689 4.23 22.49 40.63
C SER A 689 3.99 23.61 39.62
N SER A 690 2.73 23.96 39.36
CA SER A 690 2.32 25.32 39.01
C SER A 690 0.97 25.67 39.63
N LEU A 691 0.99 26.75 40.42
CA LEU A 691 -0.13 27.53 41.00
C LEU A 691 -0.76 28.35 39.84
N ASN A 692 -2.05 28.71 39.72
CA ASN A 692 -3.06 29.39 40.57
C ASN A 692 -4.27 29.73 39.63
N PRO A 693 -5.40 30.39 40.01
CA PRO A 693 -6.12 30.54 41.31
C PRO A 693 -7.69 30.45 41.21
N GLY A 694 -8.38 30.42 42.37
CA GLY A 694 -9.73 31.03 42.57
C GLY A 694 -10.96 30.09 42.59
N LEU A 695 -11.40 29.59 43.77
CA LEU A 695 -12.53 30.05 44.64
C LEU A 695 -13.94 29.86 44.03
N SER A 696 -15.00 29.41 44.71
CA SER A 696 -15.25 28.93 46.08
C SER A 696 -16.70 28.41 46.17
N GLY A 697 -16.96 27.54 47.15
CA GLY A 697 -18.28 27.32 47.76
C GLY A 697 -18.96 25.99 47.42
N SER A 698 -19.50 25.19 48.35
CA SER A 698 -19.48 25.13 49.81
C SER A 698 -20.36 23.95 50.21
N ASN A 699 -19.89 23.13 51.15
CA ASN A 699 -20.66 22.34 52.15
C ASN A 699 -21.60 21.23 51.62
N SER A 700 -21.81 20.10 52.30
CA SER A 700 -21.25 19.44 53.48
C SER A 700 -21.79 18.01 53.44
N ALA A 701 -20.94 17.04 53.72
CA ALA A 701 -21.35 15.67 54.00
C ALA A 701 -22.00 15.61 55.39
N ILE A 702 -23.22 15.09 55.47
CA ILE A 702 -23.81 14.57 56.71
C ILE A 702 -23.83 13.05 56.57
N ILE A 703 -23.01 12.42 57.41
CA ILE A 703 -23.11 11.01 57.76
C ILE A 703 -24.19 10.92 58.84
N ASP A 704 -25.28 10.19 58.58
CA ASP A 704 -26.17 9.73 59.64
C ASP A 704 -26.02 8.22 59.81
N VAL A 705 -25.56 7.85 61.00
CA VAL A 705 -25.34 6.49 61.47
C VAL A 705 -26.54 6.13 62.33
N ARG A 706 -27.48 5.33 61.80
CA ARG A 706 -28.41 4.57 62.64
C ARG A 706 -29.04 3.39 61.90
N LYS A 707 -28.73 2.21 62.46
CA LYS A 707 -29.44 0.92 62.43
C LYS A 707 -29.10 -0.07 61.31
N ASN A 708 -28.09 -0.87 61.61
CA ASN A 708 -28.02 -2.31 61.35
C ASN A 708 -28.79 -3.05 62.50
N PRO A 709 -28.98 -4.39 62.51
CA PRO A 709 -29.42 -5.33 61.47
C PRO A 709 -30.64 -6.18 61.93
N LEU A 710 -31.32 -6.85 61.00
CA LEU A 710 -31.68 -8.28 61.03
C LEU A 710 -32.13 -8.71 59.64
#